data_AF-A0A947Y949-F1
#
_entry.id   AF-A0A947Y949-F1
#
_cell.length_a   1.000
_cell.length_b   1.000
_cell.length_c   1.000
_cell.angle_alpha   90.00
_cell.angle_beta   90.00
_cell.angle_gamma   90.00
#
_symmetry.space_group_name_H-M   'P 1'
#
loop_
_entity.id
_entity.type
_entity.pdbx_description
1 polymer ?
#
loop_
_entity_poly.entity_id
_entity_poly.type
_entity_poly.pdbx_seq_one_letter_code
_entity_poly.pdbx_strand_id
1 'polypeptide(L)'
;MFKRITRPFIYNFSASQKGLYAISVTASCKSGKLLGLFGGEDLRVEIDGLKLREIPVKDKPQYKDIPSTWNGTKLKGLSKTIIFVLNLEQGEHKINFIPYKGAIIEKEPGIVLLDERKEIKLLTGMQAQDGNRHPWIAIALINLPLNRLDVSVKCEKRFFDSDDVKIIIDNKIQKNQKAKFWAKNWYWQGRFLKGQTQETRFYPDLTKGVHYIEFWADRKPTLNWVKINLGQATEDKNIIQKYIYRGISGEEDYNRFDNEILEAVQYWNDIFSKQEYPPEELLDPNLVKAMIFRESRVGHEKGGEVDVMQVGNAGDSAISTLNNDGSIIDPVTGQPIKEHEIIDGKEQVLDYHGEANANTVYNSIHWGVRWLYHKAQGITFDDKRYWRAWKKAVKRYGPGTDKYVNAIWNIYKNGIDPDNNILWEKKKNGFSLIKILFIISAITIIFLTGCYLGTKLNNDEDLTLNEAQKVVNKIFFKEIEDYKNGKDYVFVGTSRECRKLDCIADLLFYKHYKLLVENMRDNQHFLNAAGYLYSPMLHVRDIDNDGENEIIFSLYDPLNRDHIFLVIVDKINNKFQTIEKKMNGGYGAYLQLLDVTNDLQPEILLFMTQGRSGYPLYIYQYLENKELKQIFHSEFSLFPKFTFSDLDNDGLMEIKMQGELKDAMKSYRANVEIIHEYDKKTNSFIKIKEVEEEI
;
A
#
# COMPACT_ATOMS: atom_id res chain seq x y z
N MET A 1 -47.28 -4.45 8.16
CA MET A 1 -46.80 -4.64 6.79
C MET A 1 -46.91 -3.32 6.05
N PHE A 2 -45.80 -2.76 5.58
CA PHE A 2 -45.74 -1.51 4.83
C PHE A 2 -45.77 -1.77 3.32
N LYS A 3 -44.92 -2.68 2.80
CA LYS A 3 -44.84 -2.96 1.37
C LYS A 3 -44.28 -4.34 1.05
N ARG A 4 -44.88 -5.06 0.09
CA ARG A 4 -44.23 -6.23 -0.54
C ARG A 4 -43.54 -5.79 -1.82
N ILE A 5 -42.32 -6.24 -2.03
CA ILE A 5 -41.52 -5.90 -3.21
C ILE A 5 -40.98 -7.15 -3.87
N THR A 6 -41.01 -7.19 -5.21
CA THR A 6 -40.37 -8.24 -6.04
C THR A 6 -39.42 -7.65 -7.07
N ARG A 7 -39.32 -6.31 -7.10
CA ARG A 7 -38.44 -5.50 -7.94
C ARG A 7 -37.85 -4.39 -7.07
N PRO A 8 -36.74 -3.74 -7.49
CA PRO A 8 -36.18 -2.63 -6.73
C PRO A 8 -37.21 -1.55 -6.40
N PHE A 9 -37.15 -1.02 -5.19
CA PHE A 9 -38.03 0.04 -4.69
C PHE A 9 -37.17 1.14 -4.06
N ILE A 10 -37.46 2.39 -4.39
CA ILE A 10 -36.74 3.55 -3.86
C ILE A 10 -37.66 4.28 -2.87
N TYR A 11 -37.17 4.53 -1.67
CA TYR A 11 -37.82 5.37 -0.68
C TYR A 11 -37.00 6.64 -0.51
N ASN A 12 -37.56 7.78 -0.92
CA ASN A 12 -36.91 9.08 -0.78
C ASN A 12 -37.24 9.67 0.60
N PHE A 13 -36.29 10.38 1.18
CA PHE A 13 -36.49 11.13 2.42
C PHE A 13 -35.55 12.33 2.45
N SER A 14 -35.91 13.35 3.23
CA SER A 14 -35.10 14.55 3.38
C SER A 14 -34.45 14.59 4.77
N ALA A 15 -33.15 14.87 4.83
CA ALA A 15 -32.46 15.22 6.05
C ALA A 15 -32.62 16.73 6.28
N SER A 16 -33.30 17.12 7.36
CA SER A 16 -33.60 18.53 7.64
C SER A 16 -32.35 19.36 7.96
N GLN A 17 -31.30 18.70 8.43
CA GLN A 17 -29.98 19.28 8.70
C GLN A 17 -28.90 18.22 8.53
N LYS A 18 -27.67 18.68 8.29
CA LYS A 18 -26.48 17.83 8.34
C LYS A 18 -26.32 17.25 9.74
N GLY A 19 -25.96 15.97 9.84
CA GLY A 19 -25.62 15.35 11.13
C GLY A 19 -25.68 13.83 11.11
N LEU A 20 -25.60 13.25 12.31
CA LEU A 20 -25.64 11.81 12.53
C LEU A 20 -27.08 11.28 12.57
N TYR A 21 -27.44 10.35 11.68
CA TYR A 21 -28.78 9.76 11.62
C TYR A 21 -28.77 8.27 11.94
N ALA A 22 -29.88 7.79 12.51
CA ALA A 22 -30.25 6.38 12.56
C ALA A 22 -31.41 6.13 11.58
N ILE A 23 -31.19 5.24 10.62
CA ILE A 23 -32.19 4.75 9.68
C ILE A 23 -32.54 3.31 10.05
N SER A 24 -33.77 3.09 10.50
CA SER A 24 -34.26 1.77 10.91
C SER A 24 -35.16 1.17 9.83
N VAL A 25 -34.86 -0.08 9.46
CA VAL A 25 -35.64 -0.86 8.50
C VAL A 25 -35.99 -2.18 9.15
N THR A 26 -37.29 -2.53 9.17
CA THR A 26 -37.75 -3.86 9.57
C THR A 26 -38.35 -4.56 8.37
N ALA A 27 -37.82 -5.74 8.03
CA ALA A 27 -38.29 -6.54 6.92
C ALA A 27 -38.23 -8.04 7.24
N SER A 28 -38.95 -8.83 6.45
CA SER A 28 -38.95 -10.28 6.49
C SER A 28 -38.76 -10.85 5.07
N CYS A 29 -38.18 -12.04 4.99
CA CYS A 29 -37.93 -12.75 3.74
C CYS A 29 -38.23 -14.24 3.92
N LYS A 30 -38.95 -14.84 2.96
CA LYS A 30 -39.27 -16.27 3.02
C LYS A 30 -38.03 -17.13 2.78
N SER A 31 -37.92 -18.24 3.52
CA SER A 31 -36.95 -19.27 3.18
C SER A 31 -37.26 -19.91 1.84
N GLY A 32 -36.23 -20.42 1.17
CA GLY A 32 -36.40 -21.24 -0.03
C GLY A 32 -37.18 -22.53 0.29
N LYS A 33 -38.00 -23.00 -0.64
CA LYS A 33 -38.65 -24.31 -0.54
C LYS A 33 -37.60 -25.44 -0.70
N LEU A 34 -37.81 -26.55 0.01
CA LEU A 34 -37.10 -27.83 -0.09
C LEU A 34 -35.55 -27.73 0.03
N LEU A 35 -35.01 -27.88 1.25
CA LEU A 35 -33.56 -27.98 1.54
C LEU A 35 -32.67 -26.84 0.96
N GLY A 36 -33.25 -25.69 0.60
CA GLY A 36 -32.51 -24.56 0.03
C GLY A 36 -32.24 -24.64 -1.47
N LEU A 37 -32.72 -25.68 -2.18
CA LEU A 37 -32.42 -25.93 -3.60
C LEU A 37 -32.87 -24.82 -4.55
N PHE A 38 -33.91 -24.06 -4.19
CA PHE A 38 -34.41 -22.96 -5.03
C PHE A 38 -34.00 -21.58 -4.53
N GLY A 39 -33.14 -21.46 -3.52
CA GLY A 39 -32.75 -20.18 -2.91
C GLY A 39 -33.93 -19.45 -2.21
N GLY A 40 -33.61 -18.70 -1.15
CA GLY A 40 -34.61 -17.88 -0.44
C GLY A 40 -34.98 -16.60 -1.17
N GLU A 41 -36.01 -15.92 -0.66
CA GLU A 41 -36.16 -14.49 -0.83
C GLU A 41 -35.04 -13.79 -0.04
N ASP A 42 -34.41 -12.75 -0.57
CA ASP A 42 -33.44 -11.93 0.17
C ASP A 42 -33.68 -10.44 -0.08
N LEU A 43 -33.20 -9.58 0.82
CA LEU A 43 -33.23 -8.13 0.65
C LEU A 43 -31.86 -7.51 0.97
N ARG A 44 -31.40 -6.67 0.05
CA ARG A 44 -30.32 -5.71 0.26
C ARG A 44 -30.89 -4.29 0.30
N VAL A 45 -30.29 -3.44 1.13
CA VAL A 45 -30.57 -2.01 1.16
C VAL A 45 -29.29 -1.24 0.89
N GLU A 46 -29.38 -0.19 0.09
CA GLU A 46 -28.32 0.80 -0.14
C GLU A 46 -28.86 2.19 0.20
N ILE A 47 -28.09 3.00 0.93
CA ILE A 47 -28.43 4.40 1.23
C ILE A 47 -27.53 5.28 0.38
N ASP A 48 -28.12 6.12 -0.46
CA ASP A 48 -27.39 6.96 -1.43
C ASP A 48 -26.38 6.20 -2.31
N GLY A 49 -26.71 4.95 -2.64
CA GLY A 49 -25.87 4.07 -3.45
C GLY A 49 -24.73 3.40 -2.69
N LEU A 50 -24.60 3.63 -1.37
CA LEU A 50 -23.58 2.98 -0.55
C LEU A 50 -23.85 1.47 -0.47
N LYS A 51 -22.90 0.69 -1.01
CA LYS A 51 -22.92 -0.78 -1.01
C LYS A 51 -22.08 -1.33 0.14
N LEU A 52 -22.76 -1.85 1.15
CA LEU A 52 -22.10 -2.50 2.29
C LEU A 52 -21.64 -3.92 1.95
N ARG A 53 -20.52 -4.37 2.57
CA ARG A 53 -19.89 -5.70 2.37
C ARG A 53 -19.59 -6.39 3.70
N GLU A 54 -19.15 -7.64 3.65
CA GLU A 54 -18.78 -8.44 4.81
C GLU A 54 -17.52 -7.92 5.53
N ILE A 55 -17.39 -8.27 6.81
CA ILE A 55 -16.21 -7.98 7.65
C ILE A 55 -15.70 -9.30 8.26
N PRO A 56 -14.38 -9.61 8.18
CA PRO A 56 -13.39 -8.92 7.36
C PRO A 56 -13.73 -9.04 5.87
N VAL A 57 -13.25 -8.09 5.09
CA VAL A 57 -13.40 -8.09 3.62
C VAL A 57 -12.78 -9.38 3.06
N LYS A 58 -13.45 -10.00 2.08
CA LYS A 58 -12.90 -11.11 1.30
C LYS A 58 -12.72 -10.69 -0.15
N ASP A 59 -11.90 -11.44 -0.89
CA ASP A 59 -11.60 -11.18 -2.31
C ASP A 59 -12.86 -11.18 -3.20
N LYS A 60 -13.89 -11.96 -2.84
CA LYS A 60 -15.18 -12.00 -3.55
C LYS A 60 -16.24 -11.35 -2.68
N PRO A 61 -16.69 -10.12 -3.01
CA PRO A 61 -17.69 -9.40 -2.24
C PRO A 61 -18.97 -10.21 -2.04
N GLN A 62 -19.46 -10.23 -0.81
CA GLN A 62 -20.78 -10.75 -0.49
C GLN A 62 -21.74 -9.61 -0.17
N TYR A 63 -22.85 -9.57 -0.91
CA TYR A 63 -23.88 -8.52 -0.76
C TYR A 63 -25.24 -9.06 -0.30
N LYS A 64 -25.38 -10.38 -0.17
CA LYS A 64 -26.64 -11.05 0.18
C LYS A 64 -26.60 -11.80 1.49
N ASP A 65 -25.40 -11.99 2.03
CA ASP A 65 -25.20 -12.72 3.27
C ASP A 65 -24.27 -11.97 4.22
N ILE A 66 -24.65 -10.73 4.50
CA ILE A 66 -23.96 -9.84 5.43
C ILE A 66 -24.90 -9.38 6.54
N PRO A 67 -24.37 -8.92 7.69
CA PRO A 67 -25.19 -8.47 8.81
C PRO A 67 -26.24 -7.42 8.44
N SER A 68 -25.97 -6.53 7.50
CA SER A 68 -26.88 -5.48 7.01
C SER A 68 -27.86 -5.93 5.91
N THR A 69 -28.12 -7.23 5.77
CA THR A 69 -29.09 -7.80 4.81
C THR A 69 -30.13 -8.70 5.46
N TRP A 70 -31.23 -8.98 4.75
CA TRP A 70 -32.24 -9.97 5.13
C TRP A 70 -32.09 -11.20 4.27
N ASN A 71 -31.46 -12.23 4.83
CA ASN A 71 -31.28 -13.50 4.14
C ASN A 71 -32.43 -14.45 4.49
N GLY A 72 -33.32 -14.79 3.55
CA GLY A 72 -34.52 -15.57 3.83
C GLY A 72 -34.24 -16.98 4.33
N THR A 73 -33.11 -17.57 3.94
CA THR A 73 -32.67 -18.89 4.45
C THR A 73 -32.33 -18.82 5.94
N LYS A 74 -31.63 -17.75 6.38
CA LYS A 74 -31.31 -17.55 7.80
C LYS A 74 -32.51 -17.09 8.62
N LEU A 75 -33.39 -16.26 8.04
CA LEU A 75 -34.56 -15.70 8.71
C LEU A 75 -35.74 -16.66 8.82
N LYS A 76 -35.89 -17.60 7.87
CA LYS A 76 -37.01 -18.57 7.86
C LYS A 76 -38.39 -17.90 7.93
N GLY A 77 -38.55 -16.75 7.25
CA GLY A 77 -39.79 -15.97 7.27
C GLY A 77 -39.96 -15.04 8.46
N LEU A 78 -39.04 -15.04 9.43
CA LEU A 78 -39.07 -14.12 10.57
C LEU A 78 -38.57 -12.73 10.18
N SER A 79 -38.97 -11.74 10.96
CA SER A 79 -38.59 -10.35 10.80
C SER A 79 -37.22 -10.07 11.42
N LYS A 80 -36.45 -9.24 10.74
CA LYS A 80 -35.20 -8.66 11.25
C LYS A 80 -35.26 -7.15 11.14
N THR A 81 -34.69 -6.47 12.13
CA THR A 81 -34.51 -5.00 12.10
C THR A 81 -33.04 -4.67 11.87
N ILE A 82 -32.77 -3.78 10.93
CA ILE A 82 -31.43 -3.26 10.66
C ILE A 82 -31.44 -1.77 10.90
N ILE A 83 -30.43 -1.27 11.63
CA ILE A 83 -30.24 0.15 11.90
C ILE A 83 -28.94 0.59 11.25
N PHE A 84 -29.04 1.49 10.29
CA PHE A 84 -27.90 2.14 9.69
C PHE A 84 -27.64 3.42 10.46
N VAL A 85 -26.43 3.58 11.00
CA VAL A 85 -25.99 4.78 11.69
C VAL A 85 -24.90 5.42 10.84
N LEU A 86 -25.14 6.63 10.35
CA LEU A 86 -24.28 7.32 9.39
C LEU A 86 -24.50 8.82 9.43
N ASN A 87 -23.49 9.58 8.99
CA ASN A 87 -23.64 11.01 8.76
C ASN A 87 -24.32 11.25 7.41
N LEU A 88 -25.29 12.16 7.39
CA LEU A 88 -25.95 12.64 6.18
C LEU A 88 -25.74 14.14 6.06
N GLU A 89 -25.61 14.61 4.82
CA GLU A 89 -25.71 16.04 4.52
C GLU A 89 -27.17 16.51 4.66
N GLN A 90 -27.38 17.83 4.64
CA GLN A 90 -28.74 18.37 4.52
C GLN A 90 -29.25 18.18 3.09
N GLY A 91 -30.48 17.73 2.91
CA GLY A 91 -31.11 17.63 1.59
C GLY A 91 -31.82 16.30 1.34
N GLU A 92 -31.97 15.95 0.06
CA GLU A 92 -32.67 14.76 -0.39
C GLU A 92 -31.75 13.53 -0.42
N HIS A 93 -32.25 12.43 0.14
CA HIS A 93 -31.58 11.14 0.23
C HIS A 93 -32.51 10.03 -0.22
N LYS A 94 -31.93 8.87 -0.52
CA LYS A 94 -32.69 7.70 -0.97
C LYS A 94 -32.24 6.40 -0.34
N ILE A 95 -33.21 5.57 -0.01
CA ILE A 95 -33.04 4.18 0.40
C ILE A 95 -33.46 3.28 -0.75
N ASN A 96 -32.50 2.60 -1.37
CA ASN A 96 -32.74 1.64 -2.43
C ASN A 96 -32.92 0.23 -1.84
N PHE A 97 -34.14 -0.28 -1.90
CA PHE A 97 -34.49 -1.66 -1.55
C PHE A 97 -34.33 -2.55 -2.77
N ILE A 98 -33.44 -3.54 -2.69
CA ILE A 98 -33.08 -4.41 -3.81
C ILE A 98 -33.42 -5.87 -3.44
N PRO A 99 -34.63 -6.35 -3.77
CA PRO A 99 -35.04 -7.70 -3.43
C PRO A 99 -34.46 -8.73 -4.40
N TYR A 100 -34.14 -9.91 -3.89
CA TYR A 100 -33.92 -11.11 -4.67
C TYR A 100 -35.13 -12.02 -4.50
N LYS A 101 -35.88 -12.25 -5.58
CA LYS A 101 -37.16 -13.01 -5.64
C LYS A 101 -38.33 -12.41 -4.85
N GLY A 102 -38.08 -11.64 -3.80
CA GLY A 102 -39.10 -10.95 -3.03
C GLY A 102 -38.58 -10.47 -1.68
N ALA A 103 -39.32 -9.56 -1.04
CA ALA A 103 -39.17 -9.20 0.36
C ALA A 103 -40.44 -8.52 0.87
N ILE A 104 -40.64 -8.50 2.19
CA ILE A 104 -41.71 -7.74 2.85
C ILE A 104 -41.06 -6.70 3.76
N ILE A 105 -41.29 -5.42 3.48
CA ILE A 105 -40.97 -4.31 4.38
C ILE A 105 -42.14 -4.21 5.37
N GLU A 106 -41.87 -4.46 6.65
CA GLU A 106 -42.91 -4.64 7.66
C GLU A 106 -43.48 -3.31 8.17
N LYS A 107 -42.60 -2.30 8.26
CA LYS A 107 -42.89 -0.93 8.73
C LYS A 107 -42.23 0.07 7.79
N GLU A 108 -42.80 1.26 7.70
CA GLU A 108 -42.16 2.39 7.02
C GLU A 108 -40.76 2.64 7.63
N PRO A 109 -39.72 2.95 6.82
CA PRO A 109 -38.39 3.23 7.34
C PRO A 109 -38.42 4.39 8.34
N GLY A 110 -37.89 4.17 9.54
CA GLY A 110 -37.78 5.22 10.55
C GLY A 110 -36.46 5.97 10.41
N ILE A 111 -36.50 7.28 10.18
CA ILE A 111 -35.31 8.16 10.09
C ILE A 111 -35.30 9.09 11.30
N VAL A 112 -34.24 9.03 12.09
CA VAL A 112 -34.11 9.82 13.32
C VAL A 112 -32.74 10.47 13.35
N LEU A 113 -32.71 11.79 13.50
CA LEU A 113 -31.47 12.51 13.82
C LEU A 113 -31.05 12.19 15.26
N LEU A 114 -29.79 11.81 15.43
CA LEU A 114 -29.21 11.46 16.71
C LEU A 114 -28.50 12.67 17.30
N ASP A 115 -28.63 12.83 18.61
CA ASP A 115 -27.82 13.78 19.36
C ASP A 115 -26.40 13.19 19.51
N GLU A 116 -25.39 13.90 19.03
CA GLU A 116 -23.97 13.49 19.05
C GLU A 116 -23.34 13.47 20.46
N ARG A 117 -24.15 13.62 21.51
CA ARG A 117 -23.72 13.34 22.89
C ARG A 117 -23.02 11.98 22.99
N LYS A 118 -22.12 11.89 23.98
CA LYS A 118 -21.26 10.72 24.27
C LYS A 118 -22.01 9.38 24.39
N GLU A 119 -23.33 9.36 24.57
CA GLU A 119 -24.09 8.12 24.67
C GLU A 119 -25.40 8.22 23.87
N ILE A 120 -25.51 7.40 22.83
CA ILE A 120 -26.62 7.39 21.88
C ILE A 120 -27.46 6.15 22.14
N LYS A 121 -28.74 6.32 22.48
CA LYS A 121 -29.68 5.22 22.67
C LYS A 121 -30.36 4.89 21.34
N LEU A 122 -29.96 3.78 20.70
CA LEU A 122 -30.44 3.41 19.36
C LEU A 122 -31.77 2.66 19.36
N LEU A 123 -32.01 1.83 20.38
CA LEU A 123 -33.14 0.91 20.42
C LEU A 123 -33.79 0.89 21.79
N THR A 124 -35.10 0.66 21.82
CA THR A 124 -35.87 0.41 23.04
C THR A 124 -36.99 -0.60 22.82
N GLY A 125 -37.15 -1.53 23.75
CA GLY A 125 -38.34 -2.37 23.90
C GLY A 125 -38.59 -3.32 22.73
N MET A 126 -37.55 -3.87 22.13
CA MET A 126 -37.69 -4.81 21.01
C MET A 126 -37.85 -6.23 21.55
N GLN A 127 -38.86 -6.97 21.08
CA GLN A 127 -39.00 -8.41 21.34
C GLN A 127 -38.82 -9.21 20.05
N ALA A 128 -38.06 -10.30 20.12
CA ALA A 128 -37.89 -11.21 18.98
C ALA A 128 -39.17 -12.00 18.72
N GLN A 129 -39.44 -12.32 17.45
CA GLN A 129 -40.46 -13.30 17.12
C GLN A 129 -40.00 -14.69 17.57
N ASP A 130 -40.94 -15.53 18.00
CA ASP A 130 -40.63 -16.85 18.50
C ASP A 130 -40.06 -17.74 17.38
N GLY A 131 -38.78 -18.08 17.47
CA GLY A 131 -38.08 -18.79 16.41
C GLY A 131 -36.74 -19.37 16.83
N ASN A 132 -36.25 -20.35 16.09
CA ASN A 132 -35.03 -21.08 16.43
C ASN A 132 -33.79 -20.43 15.78
N ARG A 133 -32.88 -19.94 16.62
CA ARG A 133 -31.51 -19.46 16.29
C ARG A 133 -31.41 -18.62 15.01
N HIS A 134 -32.06 -17.46 15.00
CA HIS A 134 -32.17 -16.61 13.82
C HIS A 134 -31.53 -15.22 14.04
N PRO A 135 -31.04 -14.56 12.99
CA PRO A 135 -30.67 -13.15 13.06
C PRO A 135 -31.92 -12.30 13.38
N TRP A 136 -31.80 -11.40 14.34
CA TRP A 136 -32.95 -10.62 14.82
C TRP A 136 -32.73 -9.11 14.65
N ILE A 137 -31.59 -8.59 15.11
CA ILE A 137 -31.23 -7.18 14.99
C ILE A 137 -29.81 -7.08 14.42
N ALA A 138 -29.58 -6.12 13.52
CA ALA A 138 -28.24 -5.69 13.16
C ALA A 138 -28.12 -4.17 13.24
N ILE A 139 -26.97 -3.69 13.67
CA ILE A 139 -26.58 -2.27 13.63
C ILE A 139 -25.37 -2.17 12.71
N ALA A 140 -25.49 -1.38 11.66
CA ALA A 140 -24.41 -1.04 10.76
C ALA A 140 -23.94 0.38 11.06
N LEU A 141 -22.75 0.51 11.63
CA LEU A 141 -22.08 1.80 11.83
C LEU A 141 -21.29 2.08 10.56
N ILE A 142 -21.53 3.20 9.88
CA ILE A 142 -20.94 3.51 8.57
C ILE A 142 -19.99 4.70 8.71
N ASN A 143 -18.70 4.45 8.51
CA ASN A 143 -17.64 5.45 8.69
C ASN A 143 -17.64 6.06 10.10
N LEU A 144 -17.90 5.22 11.12
CA LEU A 144 -18.01 5.61 12.52
C LEU A 144 -17.22 4.66 13.41
N PRO A 145 -16.56 5.14 14.48
CA PRO A 145 -15.91 4.28 15.47
C PRO A 145 -16.91 3.62 16.42
N LEU A 146 -16.46 2.66 17.23
CA LEU A 146 -17.23 2.10 18.34
C LEU A 146 -16.34 1.85 19.55
N ASN A 147 -16.38 2.77 20.50
CA ASN A 147 -15.60 2.66 21.73
C ASN A 147 -16.31 1.78 22.76
N ARG A 148 -17.62 1.97 22.92
CA ARG A 148 -18.39 1.26 23.94
C ARG A 148 -19.79 0.93 23.46
N LEU A 149 -20.26 -0.26 23.82
CA LEU A 149 -21.60 -0.76 23.55
C LEU A 149 -22.21 -1.25 24.86
N ASP A 150 -23.34 -0.66 25.25
CA ASP A 150 -24.12 -1.08 26.41
C ASP A 150 -25.43 -1.72 25.92
N VAL A 151 -25.74 -2.92 26.43
CA VAL A 151 -26.92 -3.68 26.02
C VAL A 151 -27.67 -4.17 27.26
N SER A 152 -29.00 -4.03 27.25
CA SER A 152 -29.89 -4.58 28.27
C SER A 152 -30.83 -5.61 27.66
N VAL A 153 -30.73 -6.86 28.14
CA VAL A 153 -31.47 -8.01 27.61
C VAL A 153 -32.22 -8.73 28.73
N LYS A 154 -33.43 -9.19 28.43
CA LYS A 154 -34.23 -10.08 29.27
C LYS A 154 -34.46 -11.40 28.53
N CYS A 155 -34.18 -12.50 29.20
CA CYS A 155 -34.37 -13.86 28.69
C CYS A 155 -35.13 -14.72 29.70
N GLU A 156 -36.21 -15.39 29.29
CA GLU A 156 -36.97 -16.28 30.16
C GLU A 156 -36.45 -17.72 30.12
N LYS A 157 -36.39 -18.37 31.29
CA LYS A 157 -36.22 -19.83 31.35
C LYS A 157 -37.56 -20.46 30.97
N ARG A 158 -37.55 -21.33 29.96
CA ARG A 158 -38.73 -22.13 29.59
C ARG A 158 -38.44 -23.61 29.84
N PHE A 159 -39.49 -24.43 29.81
CA PHE A 159 -39.41 -25.84 30.16
C PHE A 159 -38.57 -26.66 29.17
N PHE A 160 -38.66 -26.40 27.87
CA PHE A 160 -37.93 -27.15 26.83
C PHE A 160 -36.78 -26.37 26.19
N ASP A 161 -37.00 -25.10 25.87
CA ASP A 161 -36.03 -24.27 25.14
C ASP A 161 -36.12 -22.82 25.63
N SER A 162 -35.05 -22.31 26.23
CA SER A 162 -35.06 -20.99 26.89
C SER A 162 -34.86 -19.87 25.86
N ASP A 163 -35.24 -18.65 26.23
CA ASP A 163 -34.89 -17.50 25.40
C ASP A 163 -33.39 -17.23 25.52
N ASP A 164 -32.66 -17.18 24.41
CA ASP A 164 -31.21 -16.94 24.43
C ASP A 164 -30.84 -15.85 23.41
N VAL A 165 -29.81 -15.06 23.71
CA VAL A 165 -29.29 -14.02 22.80
C VAL A 165 -27.79 -14.19 22.60
N LYS A 166 -27.38 -14.24 21.34
CA LYS A 166 -25.99 -14.21 20.89
C LYS A 166 -25.69 -12.82 20.34
N ILE A 167 -24.52 -12.28 20.71
CA ILE A 167 -23.99 -11.03 20.16
C ILE A 167 -22.73 -11.30 19.34
N ILE A 168 -22.64 -10.67 18.17
CA ILE A 168 -21.51 -10.74 17.25
C ILE A 168 -21.10 -9.29 16.93
N ILE A 169 -19.81 -8.99 17.02
CA ILE A 169 -19.25 -7.68 16.66
C ILE A 169 -18.17 -7.93 15.62
N ASP A 170 -18.30 -7.39 14.41
CA ASP A 170 -17.39 -7.59 13.28
C ASP A 170 -17.02 -9.07 13.07
N ASN A 171 -18.06 -9.91 12.97
CA ASN A 171 -17.95 -11.36 12.81
C ASN A 171 -17.26 -12.10 13.99
N LYS A 172 -16.93 -11.41 15.09
CA LYS A 172 -16.42 -12.00 16.33
C LYS A 172 -17.55 -12.20 17.34
N ILE A 173 -17.86 -13.47 17.62
CA ILE A 173 -18.85 -13.85 18.65
C ILE A 173 -18.32 -13.47 20.03
N GLN A 174 -19.09 -12.67 20.77
CA GLN A 174 -18.78 -12.36 22.15
C GLN A 174 -19.22 -13.53 23.03
N LYS A 175 -18.26 -14.12 23.77
CA LYS A 175 -18.50 -15.35 24.53
C LYS A 175 -18.91 -15.05 25.97
N ASN A 176 -19.87 -15.80 26.49
CA ASN A 176 -20.17 -15.80 27.92
C ASN A 176 -19.17 -16.68 28.67
N GLN A 177 -18.29 -16.07 29.44
CA GLN A 177 -17.27 -16.76 30.23
C GLN A 177 -17.85 -17.68 31.33
N LYS A 178 -19.09 -17.43 31.78
CA LYS A 178 -19.78 -18.23 32.80
C LYS A 178 -20.46 -19.48 32.22
N ALA A 179 -20.55 -19.60 30.91
CA ALA A 179 -21.25 -20.71 30.25
C ALA A 179 -20.30 -21.88 29.92
N LYS A 180 -20.82 -23.12 30.02
CA LYS A 180 -20.11 -24.32 29.55
C LYS A 180 -19.82 -24.25 28.04
N PHE A 181 -18.81 -24.99 27.59
CA PHE A 181 -18.27 -24.97 26.22
C PHE A 181 -19.33 -24.92 25.10
N TRP A 182 -20.39 -25.72 25.20
CA TRP A 182 -21.45 -25.84 24.19
C TRP A 182 -22.41 -24.63 24.11
N ALA A 183 -22.49 -23.81 25.16
CA ALA A 183 -23.38 -22.67 25.24
C ALA A 183 -22.64 -21.32 25.28
N LYS A 184 -21.30 -21.33 25.15
CA LYS A 184 -20.48 -20.11 25.27
C LYS A 184 -20.80 -19.03 24.23
N ASN A 185 -21.39 -19.41 23.10
CA ASN A 185 -21.73 -18.50 22.00
C ASN A 185 -23.07 -17.77 22.23
N TRP A 186 -23.86 -18.19 23.22
CA TRP A 186 -25.07 -17.48 23.65
C TRP A 186 -24.70 -16.63 24.85
N TYR A 187 -24.62 -15.32 24.65
CA TYR A 187 -24.10 -14.42 25.67
C TYR A 187 -25.08 -14.34 26.86
N TRP A 188 -26.34 -14.03 26.57
CA TRP A 188 -27.43 -14.05 27.53
C TRP A 188 -28.25 -15.32 27.36
N GLN A 189 -28.54 -16.01 28.46
CA GLN A 189 -29.25 -17.28 28.41
C GLN A 189 -30.37 -17.31 29.42
N GLY A 190 -31.57 -17.70 28.98
CA GLY A 190 -32.77 -17.71 29.81
C GLY A 190 -32.65 -18.64 30.99
N ARG A 191 -31.91 -19.75 30.86
CA ARG A 191 -31.64 -20.66 31.99
C ARG A 191 -30.91 -19.99 33.16
N PHE A 192 -30.09 -18.96 32.88
CA PHE A 192 -29.35 -18.21 33.89
C PHE A 192 -30.11 -16.98 34.34
N LEU A 193 -30.75 -16.26 33.41
CA LEU A 193 -31.46 -15.02 33.71
C LEU A 193 -32.84 -15.23 34.34
N LYS A 194 -33.53 -16.34 34.04
CA LYS A 194 -34.84 -16.69 34.61
C LYS A 194 -35.87 -15.54 34.55
N GLY A 195 -35.86 -14.79 33.44
CA GLY A 195 -36.73 -13.63 33.23
C GLY A 195 -36.22 -12.31 33.83
N GLN A 196 -35.05 -12.30 34.47
CA GLN A 196 -34.40 -11.07 34.90
C GLN A 196 -33.72 -10.36 33.73
N THR A 197 -33.62 -9.04 33.83
CA THR A 197 -32.86 -8.21 32.91
C THR A 197 -31.39 -8.22 33.31
N GLN A 198 -30.50 -8.41 32.35
CA GLN A 198 -29.06 -8.23 32.52
C GLN A 198 -28.58 -7.11 31.62
N GLU A 199 -27.81 -6.19 32.21
CA GLU A 199 -27.06 -5.18 31.49
C GLU A 199 -25.62 -5.66 31.29
N THR A 200 -25.05 -5.38 30.13
CA THR A 200 -23.67 -5.73 29.81
C THR A 200 -23.05 -4.64 28.98
N ARG A 201 -21.81 -4.33 29.33
CA ARG A 201 -20.96 -3.38 28.65
C ARG A 201 -19.87 -4.11 27.88
N PHE A 202 -19.68 -3.73 26.63
CA PHE A 202 -18.60 -4.17 25.77
C PHE A 202 -17.70 -2.97 25.43
N TYR A 203 -16.41 -3.23 25.26
CA TYR A 203 -15.40 -2.25 24.84
C TYR A 203 -14.71 -2.77 23.56
N PRO A 204 -15.35 -2.59 22.39
CA PRO A 204 -14.81 -3.09 21.13
C PRO A 204 -13.56 -2.32 20.67
N ASP A 205 -13.44 -1.05 21.08
CA ASP A 205 -12.37 -0.12 20.70
C ASP A 205 -12.10 -0.09 19.19
N LEU A 206 -13.19 -0.09 18.40
CA LEU A 206 -13.13 -0.08 16.94
C LEU A 206 -12.90 1.35 16.43
N THR A 207 -11.96 1.50 15.51
CA THR A 207 -11.65 2.77 14.84
C THR A 207 -12.75 3.17 13.86
N LYS A 208 -12.67 4.37 13.28
CA LYS A 208 -13.61 4.82 12.24
C LYS A 208 -13.60 3.86 11.05
N GLY A 209 -14.76 3.33 10.67
CA GLY A 209 -14.90 2.37 9.57
C GLY A 209 -16.34 1.90 9.41
N VAL A 210 -16.55 0.82 8.65
CA VAL A 210 -17.82 0.10 8.64
C VAL A 210 -17.76 -0.99 9.70
N HIS A 211 -18.73 -1.03 10.61
CA HIS A 211 -18.80 -2.04 11.68
C HIS A 211 -20.21 -2.63 11.79
N TYR A 212 -20.27 -3.91 12.15
CA TYR A 212 -21.53 -4.61 12.39
C TYR A 212 -21.65 -5.12 13.81
N ILE A 213 -22.79 -4.84 14.42
CA ILE A 213 -23.22 -5.43 15.68
C ILE A 213 -24.47 -6.25 15.39
N GLU A 214 -24.41 -7.57 15.58
CA GLU A 214 -25.54 -8.46 15.38
C GLU A 214 -26.06 -9.03 16.69
N PHE A 215 -27.38 -9.10 16.81
CA PHE A 215 -28.08 -9.85 17.81
C PHE A 215 -28.84 -10.99 17.14
N TRP A 216 -28.55 -12.21 17.57
CA TRP A 216 -29.25 -13.41 17.18
C TRP A 216 -30.10 -13.90 18.34
N ALA A 217 -31.32 -14.31 18.05
CA ALA A 217 -32.28 -14.77 19.04
C ALA A 217 -32.51 -16.28 18.91
N ASP A 218 -32.65 -16.95 20.05
CA ASP A 218 -33.34 -18.22 20.18
C ASP A 218 -34.61 -18.00 21.00
N ARG A 219 -35.75 -18.50 20.51
CA ARG A 219 -37.10 -18.21 21.00
C ARG A 219 -37.46 -16.72 20.92
N LYS A 220 -37.94 -16.09 22.00
CA LYS A 220 -38.53 -14.73 21.99
C LYS A 220 -37.96 -13.79 23.07
N PRO A 221 -36.63 -13.61 23.17
CA PRO A 221 -36.00 -12.70 24.11
C PRO A 221 -36.44 -11.24 23.88
N THR A 222 -36.24 -10.41 24.91
CA THR A 222 -36.50 -8.97 24.85
C THR A 222 -35.19 -8.20 25.00
N LEU A 223 -34.96 -7.26 24.09
CA LEU A 223 -33.87 -6.30 24.10
C LEU A 223 -34.47 -4.97 24.55
N ASN A 224 -34.25 -4.67 25.83
CA ASN A 224 -34.85 -3.50 26.48
C ASN A 224 -34.26 -2.23 25.92
N TRP A 225 -32.94 -2.19 25.69
CA TRP A 225 -32.27 -1.10 25.02
C TRP A 225 -30.87 -1.47 24.53
N VAL A 226 -30.41 -0.73 23.52
CA VAL A 226 -29.00 -0.69 23.09
C VAL A 226 -28.55 0.76 23.13
N LYS A 227 -27.41 1.00 23.77
CA LYS A 227 -26.73 2.28 23.74
C LYS A 227 -25.33 2.11 23.15
N ILE A 228 -24.96 3.02 22.27
CA ILE A 228 -23.61 3.09 21.73
C ILE A 228 -22.93 4.34 22.24
N ASN A 229 -21.62 4.27 22.36
CA ASN A 229 -20.74 5.40 22.56
C ASN A 229 -19.70 5.30 21.45
N LEU A 230 -19.79 6.26 20.52
CA LEU A 230 -18.88 6.42 19.40
C LEU A 230 -17.56 7.10 19.84
N GLY A 231 -17.32 7.16 21.16
CA GLY A 231 -16.31 7.99 21.81
C GLY A 231 -16.84 9.36 22.22
N GLN A 232 -15.94 10.23 22.67
CA GLN A 232 -16.08 11.60 22.17
C GLN A 232 -16.18 11.46 20.65
N ALA A 233 -16.90 12.32 19.93
CA ALA A 233 -16.41 12.67 18.61
C ALA A 233 -14.95 12.99 18.89
N THR A 234 -14.07 12.02 18.63
CA THR A 234 -12.65 12.22 18.79
C THR A 234 -12.52 13.34 17.81
N GLU A 235 -12.41 14.57 18.33
CA GLU A 235 -11.78 15.71 17.71
C GLU A 235 -11.03 15.12 16.53
N ASP A 236 -11.67 15.24 15.34
CA ASP A 236 -11.62 14.27 14.24
C ASP A 236 -10.29 13.50 14.20
N LYS A 237 -10.27 12.21 13.84
CA LYS A 237 -8.98 11.66 13.34
C LYS A 237 -8.48 12.41 12.08
N ASN A 238 -9.33 13.27 11.51
CA ASN A 238 -8.99 14.36 10.59
C ASN A 238 -8.47 15.64 11.30
N ILE A 239 -8.09 15.61 12.57
CA ILE A 239 -7.28 16.68 13.16
C ILE A 239 -5.86 16.37 12.74
N ILE A 240 -5.44 17.18 11.81
CA ILE A 240 -4.06 17.25 11.42
C ILE A 240 -3.23 17.74 12.61
N GLN A 241 -2.19 16.97 12.94
CA GLN A 241 -1.31 17.19 14.07
C GLN A 241 -0.59 18.50 13.88
N LYS A 242 -0.66 19.39 14.87
CA LYS A 242 0.06 20.65 14.85
C LYS A 242 1.54 20.40 15.12
N TYR A 243 2.38 20.83 14.20
CA TYR A 243 3.82 20.77 14.33
C TYR A 243 4.28 21.99 15.15
N ILE A 244 4.94 21.74 16.27
CA ILE A 244 5.45 22.75 17.21
C ILE A 244 6.86 23.22 16.85
N TYR A 245 7.62 22.40 16.12
CA TYR A 245 8.94 22.76 15.62
C TYR A 245 8.82 23.86 14.55
N ARG A 246 9.72 24.85 14.59
CA ARG A 246 9.69 26.06 13.73
C ARG A 246 10.90 26.17 12.79
N GLY A 247 11.55 25.05 12.52
CA GLY A 247 12.72 25.00 11.64
C GLY A 247 13.99 25.60 12.26
N ILE A 248 15.00 25.79 11.42
CA ILE A 248 16.32 26.28 11.87
C ILE A 248 16.29 27.79 12.08
N SER A 249 15.56 28.52 11.23
CA SER A 249 15.39 29.97 11.36
C SER A 249 14.44 30.36 12.50
N GLY A 250 13.59 29.43 12.97
CA GLY A 250 12.53 29.70 13.92
C GLY A 250 11.28 30.34 13.30
N GLU A 251 11.28 30.60 11.99
CA GLU A 251 10.20 31.27 11.27
C GLU A 251 9.37 30.32 10.39
N GLU A 252 9.77 29.06 10.27
CA GLU A 252 9.09 28.10 9.40
C GLU A 252 7.73 27.71 10.02
N ASP A 253 6.63 27.95 9.29
CA ASP A 253 5.31 27.43 9.64
C ASP A 253 4.99 26.14 8.89
N TYR A 254 5.18 25.00 9.56
CA TYR A 254 4.83 23.67 9.02
C TYR A 254 3.35 23.32 9.10
N ASN A 255 2.50 24.26 9.51
CA ASN A 255 1.05 24.07 9.60
C ASN A 255 0.27 24.89 8.56
N ARG A 256 0.98 25.61 7.68
CA ARG A 256 0.39 26.59 6.74
C ARG A 256 -0.55 25.98 5.69
N PHE A 257 -0.46 24.67 5.43
CA PHE A 257 -1.28 23.97 4.42
C PHE A 257 -2.19 22.91 5.04
N ASP A 258 -2.49 23.06 6.33
CA ASP A 258 -3.26 22.06 7.07
C ASP A 258 -4.67 21.86 6.50
N ASN A 259 -5.32 22.93 6.04
CA ASN A 259 -6.67 22.86 5.49
C ASN A 259 -6.67 22.18 4.11
N GLU A 260 -5.72 22.53 3.25
CA GLU A 260 -5.56 21.96 1.92
C GLU A 260 -5.30 20.45 1.98
N ILE A 261 -4.49 20.00 2.96
CA ILE A 261 -4.27 18.57 3.23
C ILE A 261 -5.58 17.89 3.62
N LEU A 262 -6.35 18.50 4.53
CA LEU A 262 -7.62 17.91 4.99
C LEU A 262 -8.64 17.81 3.86
N GLU A 263 -8.81 18.88 3.09
CA GLU A 263 -9.73 18.92 1.96
C GLU A 263 -9.37 17.90 0.88
N ALA A 264 -8.09 17.84 0.47
CA ALA A 264 -7.62 16.89 -0.53
C ALA A 264 -7.79 15.43 -0.09
N VAL A 265 -7.41 15.10 1.16
CA VAL A 265 -7.54 13.75 1.69
C VAL A 265 -9.01 13.36 1.87
N GLN A 266 -9.85 14.26 2.36
CA GLN A 266 -11.28 14.01 2.50
C GLN A 266 -11.93 13.76 1.13
N TYR A 267 -11.65 14.60 0.13
CA TYR A 267 -12.18 14.44 -1.22
C TYR A 267 -11.88 13.05 -1.80
N TRP A 268 -10.62 12.61 -1.77
CA TRP A 268 -10.25 11.30 -2.29
C TRP A 268 -10.77 10.14 -1.42
N ASN A 269 -10.75 10.28 -0.09
CA ASN A 269 -11.37 9.30 0.81
C ASN A 269 -12.86 9.12 0.49
N ASP A 270 -13.60 10.18 0.20
CA ASP A 270 -15.03 10.13 -0.15
C ASP A 270 -15.28 9.46 -1.50
N ILE A 271 -14.35 9.56 -2.45
CA ILE A 271 -14.41 8.83 -3.73
C ILE A 271 -14.09 7.35 -3.53
N PHE A 272 -12.92 7.04 -2.95
CA PHE A 272 -12.43 5.67 -2.84
C PHE A 272 -13.22 4.82 -1.85
N SER A 273 -13.82 5.42 -0.82
CA SER A 273 -14.70 4.71 0.13
C SER A 273 -16.01 4.21 -0.49
N LYS A 274 -16.46 4.82 -1.60
CA LYS A 274 -17.71 4.48 -2.30
C LYS A 274 -17.54 3.40 -3.37
N GLN A 275 -16.30 3.05 -3.72
CA GLN A 275 -16.01 2.05 -4.75
C GLN A 275 -16.37 0.65 -4.27
N GLU A 276 -16.53 -0.29 -5.21
CA GLU A 276 -16.89 -1.69 -4.93
C GLU A 276 -15.86 -2.38 -4.02
N TYR A 277 -14.59 -1.97 -4.13
CA TYR A 277 -13.45 -2.45 -3.36
C TYR A 277 -12.71 -1.25 -2.75
N PRO A 278 -13.19 -0.67 -1.63
CA PRO A 278 -12.49 0.42 -0.96
C PRO A 278 -11.26 -0.11 -0.20
N PRO A 279 -10.27 0.75 0.14
CA PRO A 279 -9.17 0.36 1.03
C PRO A 279 -9.70 -0.02 2.42
N GLU A 280 -9.04 -0.96 3.09
CA GLU A 280 -9.42 -1.39 4.45
C GLU A 280 -9.31 -0.24 5.46
N GLU A 281 -8.28 0.59 5.30
CA GLU A 281 -8.06 1.81 6.06
C GLU A 281 -7.99 3.00 5.09
N LEU A 282 -8.83 4.01 5.31
CA LEU A 282 -8.76 5.27 4.53
C LEU A 282 -7.46 6.01 4.82
N LEU A 283 -7.06 6.88 3.90
CA LEU A 283 -5.82 7.65 4.04
C LEU A 283 -5.96 8.64 5.21
N ASP A 284 -4.94 8.64 6.08
CA ASP A 284 -4.82 9.57 7.21
C ASP A 284 -4.13 10.86 6.75
N PRO A 285 -4.73 12.05 6.94
CA PRO A 285 -4.11 13.31 6.54
C PRO A 285 -2.76 13.59 7.22
N ASN A 286 -2.52 13.01 8.41
CA ASN A 286 -1.23 13.14 9.08
C ASN A 286 -0.09 12.41 8.36
N LEU A 287 -0.40 11.35 7.61
CA LEU A 287 0.59 10.68 6.77
C LEU A 287 0.99 11.59 5.61
N VAL A 288 0.02 12.26 4.99
CA VAL A 288 0.26 13.22 3.89
C VAL A 288 1.07 14.41 4.38
N LYS A 289 0.74 14.95 5.57
CA LYS A 289 1.55 16.01 6.21
C LYS A 289 3.00 15.58 6.45
N ALA A 290 3.21 14.35 6.91
CA ALA A 290 4.55 13.80 7.11
C ALA A 290 5.34 13.67 5.79
N MET A 291 4.67 13.32 4.69
CA MET A 291 5.26 13.29 3.35
C MET A 291 5.66 14.69 2.88
N ILE A 292 4.72 15.65 2.93
CA ILE A 292 4.97 17.05 2.56
C ILE A 292 6.16 17.64 3.34
N PHE A 293 6.19 17.40 4.66
CA PHE A 293 7.32 17.83 5.49
C PHE A 293 8.64 17.22 5.00
N ARG A 294 8.65 15.91 4.68
CA ARG A 294 9.86 15.23 4.24
C ARG A 294 10.34 15.70 2.87
N GLU A 295 9.42 16.06 2.00
CA GLU A 295 9.67 16.33 0.58
C GLU A 295 10.03 17.79 0.29
N SER A 296 9.44 18.73 1.02
CA SER A 296 9.60 20.16 0.75
C SER A 296 9.76 21.01 2.01
N ARG A 297 9.82 20.40 3.20
CA ARG A 297 9.63 21.09 4.49
C ARG A 297 8.39 21.98 4.48
N VAL A 298 7.29 21.51 3.87
CA VAL A 298 6.04 22.29 3.72
C VAL A 298 6.26 23.56 2.89
N GLY A 299 7.02 23.41 1.81
CA GLY A 299 7.34 24.47 0.84
C GLY A 299 8.39 25.50 1.27
N HIS A 300 9.20 25.18 2.28
CA HIS A 300 10.36 25.99 2.69
C HIS A 300 11.67 25.58 1.99
N GLU A 301 11.72 24.38 1.38
CA GLU A 301 12.82 23.99 0.51
C GLU A 301 12.63 24.52 -0.92
N LYS A 302 13.72 24.96 -1.57
CA LYS A 302 13.71 25.47 -2.94
C LYS A 302 13.11 24.45 -3.90
N GLY A 303 12.14 24.86 -4.72
CA GLY A 303 11.38 24.00 -5.62
C GLY A 303 10.13 23.39 -4.98
N GLY A 304 9.93 23.58 -3.67
CA GLY A 304 8.75 23.12 -2.93
C GLY A 304 7.70 24.21 -2.70
N GLU A 305 7.94 25.45 -3.13
CA GLU A 305 7.09 26.62 -2.81
C GLU A 305 5.64 26.44 -3.30
N VAL A 306 5.48 25.70 -4.39
CA VAL A 306 4.19 25.33 -4.99
C VAL A 306 4.03 23.81 -5.00
N ASP A 307 5.04 23.05 -5.46
CA ASP A 307 4.97 21.60 -5.57
C ASP A 307 5.38 20.88 -4.27
N VAL A 308 4.61 21.09 -3.21
CA VAL A 308 4.93 20.62 -1.85
C VAL A 308 4.98 19.09 -1.69
N MET A 309 4.32 18.34 -2.59
CA MET A 309 4.33 16.87 -2.67
C MET A 309 5.17 16.32 -3.84
N GLN A 310 5.91 17.21 -4.53
CA GLN A 310 6.93 16.89 -5.53
C GLN A 310 6.41 16.09 -6.75
N VAL A 311 5.10 16.12 -7.02
CA VAL A 311 4.49 15.38 -8.16
C VAL A 311 4.68 16.06 -9.51
N GLY A 312 4.94 17.37 -9.51
CA GLY A 312 5.21 18.18 -10.70
C GLY A 312 6.70 18.38 -10.99
N ASN A 313 7.59 17.75 -10.22
CA ASN A 313 9.02 17.80 -10.46
C ASN A 313 9.39 17.30 -11.86
N ALA A 314 10.33 17.98 -12.50
CA ALA A 314 10.89 17.53 -13.76
C ALA A 314 11.49 16.12 -13.60
N GLY A 315 10.96 15.15 -14.35
CA GLY A 315 11.38 13.74 -14.29
C GLY A 315 10.51 12.87 -13.36
N ASP A 316 9.62 13.43 -12.55
CA ASP A 316 8.54 12.63 -11.94
C ASP A 316 7.45 12.38 -12.98
N SER A 317 7.05 11.12 -13.11
CA SER A 317 6.04 10.70 -14.07
C SER A 317 4.61 10.80 -13.52
N ALA A 318 4.41 11.25 -12.27
CA ALA A 318 3.11 11.25 -11.61
C ALA A 318 2.02 11.99 -12.39
N ILE A 319 2.25 13.26 -12.74
CA ILE A 319 1.26 14.07 -13.47
C ILE A 319 1.00 13.52 -14.87
N SER A 320 2.07 13.18 -15.60
CA SER A 320 1.98 12.55 -16.92
C SER A 320 1.21 11.22 -16.88
N THR A 321 1.42 10.40 -15.85
CA THR A 321 0.73 9.13 -15.66
C THR A 321 -0.75 9.35 -15.36
N LEU A 322 -1.07 10.32 -14.48
CA LEU A 322 -2.45 10.64 -14.11
C LEU A 322 -3.25 11.21 -15.29
N ASN A 323 -2.62 11.98 -16.17
CA ASN A 323 -3.24 12.52 -17.37
C ASN A 323 -3.12 11.60 -18.59
N ASN A 324 -2.34 10.53 -18.50
CA ASN A 324 -2.01 9.64 -19.62
C ASN A 324 -1.74 10.38 -20.93
N ASP A 325 -0.95 11.45 -20.83
CA ASP A 325 -0.73 12.43 -21.90
C ASP A 325 0.22 11.93 -23.00
N GLY A 326 0.71 10.69 -22.84
CA GLY A 326 1.61 10.01 -23.76
C GLY A 326 3.06 10.48 -23.71
N SER A 327 3.44 11.28 -22.71
CA SER A 327 4.84 11.67 -22.51
C SER A 327 5.73 10.53 -21.99
N ILE A 328 5.13 9.49 -21.42
CA ILE A 328 5.85 8.29 -20.98
C ILE A 328 5.92 7.31 -22.15
N ILE A 329 7.11 7.17 -22.73
CA ILE A 329 7.35 6.30 -23.88
C ILE A 329 7.97 4.98 -23.42
N ASP A 330 7.43 3.86 -23.90
CA ASP A 330 8.01 2.54 -23.70
C ASP A 330 9.35 2.48 -24.46
N PRO A 331 10.48 2.24 -23.78
CA PRO A 331 11.80 2.25 -24.41
C PRO A 331 11.98 1.12 -25.44
N VAL A 332 11.18 0.06 -25.37
CA VAL A 332 11.24 -1.09 -26.29
C VAL A 332 10.38 -0.84 -27.52
N THR A 333 9.14 -0.36 -27.32
CA THR A 333 8.19 -0.22 -28.43
C THR A 333 8.16 1.17 -29.07
N GLY A 334 8.71 2.19 -28.39
CA GLY A 334 8.63 3.59 -28.80
C GLY A 334 7.21 4.16 -28.76
N GLN A 335 6.25 3.43 -28.18
CA GLN A 335 4.85 3.86 -28.06
C GLN A 335 4.56 4.46 -26.69
N PRO A 336 3.59 5.39 -26.59
CA PRO A 336 3.08 5.87 -25.31
C PRO A 336 2.59 4.73 -24.40
N ILE A 337 3.10 4.67 -23.17
CA ILE A 337 2.62 3.77 -22.13
C ILE A 337 1.30 4.32 -21.59
N LYS A 338 0.24 3.51 -21.66
CA LYS A 338 -1.03 3.81 -21.02
C LYS A 338 -1.10 3.14 -19.66
N GLU A 339 -1.30 3.95 -18.62
CA GLU A 339 -1.59 3.41 -17.29
C GLU A 339 -3.07 3.09 -17.16
N HIS A 340 -3.36 1.96 -16.51
CA HIS A 340 -4.72 1.48 -16.27
C HIS A 340 -4.99 1.37 -14.77
N GLU A 341 -6.24 1.50 -14.39
CA GLU A 341 -6.71 1.22 -13.04
C GLU A 341 -8.01 0.41 -13.07
N ILE A 342 -8.28 -0.29 -11.97
CA ILE A 342 -9.54 -1.02 -11.78
C ILE A 342 -10.47 -0.21 -10.89
N ILE A 343 -11.60 0.24 -11.43
CA ILE A 343 -12.70 0.86 -10.67
C ILE A 343 -13.93 -0.01 -10.83
N ASP A 344 -14.54 -0.40 -9.70
CA ASP A 344 -15.76 -1.21 -9.66
C ASP A 344 -15.69 -2.48 -10.53
N GLY A 345 -14.56 -3.18 -10.42
CA GLY A 345 -14.29 -4.43 -11.13
C GLY A 345 -14.04 -4.27 -12.65
N LYS A 346 -13.93 -3.04 -13.15
CA LYS A 346 -13.64 -2.75 -14.55
C LYS A 346 -12.29 -2.07 -14.66
N GLU A 347 -11.45 -2.59 -15.56
CA GLU A 347 -10.27 -1.90 -16.00
C GLU A 347 -10.67 -0.67 -16.83
N GLN A 348 -10.07 0.46 -16.50
CA GLN A 348 -10.23 1.72 -17.20
C GLN A 348 -8.87 2.39 -17.35
N VAL A 349 -8.72 3.18 -18.41
CA VAL A 349 -7.53 4.01 -18.59
C VAL A 349 -7.52 5.07 -17.48
N LEU A 350 -6.39 5.21 -16.78
CA LEU A 350 -6.19 6.26 -15.79
C LEU A 350 -5.92 7.56 -16.54
N ASP A 351 -6.93 8.40 -16.74
CA ASP A 351 -6.80 9.65 -17.48
C ASP A 351 -7.69 10.74 -16.87
N TYR A 352 -7.04 11.78 -16.37
CA TYR A 352 -7.68 12.99 -15.81
C TYR A 352 -7.75 14.15 -16.81
N HIS A 353 -7.54 13.89 -18.11
CA HIS A 353 -7.78 14.80 -19.22
C HIS A 353 -7.08 16.17 -19.08
N GLY A 354 -5.87 16.17 -18.50
CA GLY A 354 -5.08 17.37 -18.26
C GLY A 354 -5.42 18.13 -16.98
N GLU A 355 -6.40 17.66 -16.19
CA GLU A 355 -6.73 18.26 -14.90
C GLU A 355 -5.62 18.08 -13.86
N ALA A 356 -4.84 16.99 -13.95
CA ALA A 356 -3.72 16.75 -13.05
C ALA A 356 -2.59 17.76 -13.31
N ASN A 357 -2.22 18.54 -12.29
CA ASN A 357 -1.14 19.52 -12.35
C ASN A 357 -0.59 19.84 -10.95
N ALA A 358 0.50 20.61 -10.88
CA ALA A 358 1.08 21.09 -9.63
C ALA A 358 1.27 22.62 -9.63
N ASN A 359 0.37 23.35 -10.31
CA ASN A 359 0.49 24.80 -10.52
C ASN A 359 0.14 25.64 -9.28
N THR A 360 -0.49 25.01 -8.28
CA THR A 360 -0.82 25.61 -6.98
C THR A 360 -0.49 24.60 -5.88
N VAL A 361 -0.31 25.09 -4.64
CA VAL A 361 -0.09 24.21 -3.47
C VAL A 361 -1.24 23.23 -3.31
N TYR A 362 -2.48 23.70 -3.43
CA TYR A 362 -3.65 22.83 -3.38
C TYR A 362 -3.58 21.74 -4.45
N ASN A 363 -3.23 22.07 -5.70
CA ASN A 363 -3.15 21.08 -6.78
C ASN A 363 -2.02 20.07 -6.56
N SER A 364 -0.84 20.50 -6.08
CA SER A 364 0.24 19.58 -5.70
C SER A 364 -0.22 18.59 -4.64
N ILE A 365 -0.92 19.05 -3.60
CA ILE A 365 -1.45 18.17 -2.54
C ILE A 365 -2.57 17.27 -3.08
N HIS A 366 -3.52 17.83 -3.81
CA HIS A 366 -4.67 17.11 -4.35
C HIS A 366 -4.25 15.96 -5.26
N TRP A 367 -3.35 16.22 -6.21
CA TRP A 367 -2.86 15.21 -7.14
C TRP A 367 -1.78 14.32 -6.53
N GLY A 368 -1.01 14.80 -5.56
CA GLY A 368 -0.14 13.98 -4.72
C GLY A 368 -0.90 12.91 -3.93
N VAL A 369 -2.01 13.29 -3.30
CA VAL A 369 -2.90 12.33 -2.63
C VAL A 369 -3.46 11.31 -3.63
N ARG A 370 -3.89 11.77 -4.81
CA ARG A 370 -4.39 10.87 -5.86
C ARG A 370 -3.34 9.87 -6.34
N TRP A 371 -2.12 10.34 -6.52
CA TRP A 371 -0.98 9.51 -6.90
C TRP A 371 -0.65 8.48 -5.82
N LEU A 372 -0.70 8.86 -4.55
CA LEU A 372 -0.53 7.93 -3.44
C LEU A 372 -1.61 6.83 -3.43
N TYR A 373 -2.86 7.18 -3.72
CA TYR A 373 -3.95 6.21 -3.92
C TYR A 373 -3.65 5.25 -5.08
N HIS A 374 -3.18 5.76 -6.21
CA HIS A 374 -2.77 4.92 -7.34
C HIS A 374 -1.64 3.96 -6.93
N LYS A 375 -0.63 4.42 -6.18
CA LYS A 375 0.45 3.54 -5.68
C LYS A 375 -0.01 2.52 -4.64
N ALA A 376 -1.04 2.85 -3.87
CA ALA A 376 -1.68 1.93 -2.94
C ALA A 376 -2.48 0.84 -3.68
N GLN A 377 -3.03 1.13 -4.85
CA GLN A 377 -3.80 0.19 -5.64
C GLN A 377 -2.90 -0.85 -6.33
N GLY A 378 -3.21 -2.12 -6.15
CA GLY A 378 -2.58 -3.22 -6.86
C GLY A 378 -3.59 -4.06 -7.64
N ILE A 379 -3.07 -4.79 -8.63
CA ILE A 379 -3.82 -5.75 -9.43
C ILE A 379 -3.15 -7.12 -9.23
N THR A 380 -3.94 -8.14 -8.91
CA THR A 380 -3.51 -9.54 -8.84
C THR A 380 -3.45 -10.16 -10.23
N PHE A 381 -2.84 -11.34 -10.38
CA PHE A 381 -2.77 -12.03 -11.67
C PHE A 381 -4.12 -12.44 -12.27
N ASP A 382 -5.19 -12.47 -11.47
CA ASP A 382 -6.56 -12.72 -11.92
C ASP A 382 -7.37 -11.42 -12.11
N ASP A 383 -6.67 -10.33 -12.42
CA ASP A 383 -7.20 -8.99 -12.67
C ASP A 383 -8.11 -8.46 -11.54
N LYS A 384 -7.81 -8.85 -10.30
CA LYS A 384 -8.53 -8.31 -9.14
C LYS A 384 -7.75 -7.20 -8.51
N ARG A 385 -8.49 -6.17 -8.14
CA ARG A 385 -7.96 -5.07 -7.35
C ARG A 385 -7.71 -5.50 -5.91
N TYR A 386 -6.57 -5.10 -5.36
CA TYR A 386 -6.29 -5.13 -3.92
C TYR A 386 -5.66 -3.80 -3.48
N TRP A 387 -5.66 -3.56 -2.17
CA TRP A 387 -5.04 -2.38 -1.58
C TRP A 387 -3.81 -2.76 -0.77
N ARG A 388 -2.70 -2.08 -1.03
CA ARG A 388 -1.49 -2.19 -0.23
C ARG A 388 -1.65 -1.37 1.04
N ALA A 389 -1.00 -1.82 2.12
CA ALA A 389 -0.83 -0.99 3.29
C ALA A 389 -0.16 0.34 2.92
N TRP A 390 -0.60 1.44 3.55
CA TRP A 390 -0.12 2.80 3.24
C TRP A 390 1.40 2.94 3.32
N LYS A 391 2.08 2.22 4.22
CA LYS A 391 3.56 2.22 4.28
C LYS A 391 4.21 1.70 2.98
N LYS A 392 3.62 0.67 2.34
CA LYS A 392 4.08 0.13 1.04
C LYS A 392 3.71 1.09 -0.11
N ALA A 393 2.58 1.79 -0.02
CA ALA A 393 2.20 2.83 -0.98
C ALA A 393 3.21 3.99 -0.98
N VAL A 394 3.60 4.50 0.21
CA VAL A 394 4.62 5.55 0.37
C VAL A 394 5.96 5.13 -0.24
N LYS A 395 6.35 3.85 -0.09
CA LYS A 395 7.57 3.33 -0.72
C LYS A 395 7.55 3.49 -2.24
N ARG A 396 6.40 3.24 -2.86
CA ARG A 396 6.21 3.32 -4.32
C ARG A 396 5.88 4.72 -4.82
N TYR A 397 5.53 5.63 -3.91
CA TYR A 397 5.26 7.03 -4.19
C TYR A 397 6.56 7.77 -4.49
N GLY A 398 7.51 7.72 -3.54
CA GLY A 398 8.79 8.43 -3.66
C GLY A 398 9.93 7.56 -4.21
N PRO A 399 11.18 7.74 -3.73
CA PRO A 399 12.38 7.15 -4.32
C PRO A 399 12.54 5.62 -4.11
N GLY A 400 11.51 4.90 -3.65
CA GLY A 400 11.62 3.44 -3.47
C GLY A 400 12.41 2.97 -2.24
N THR A 401 13.05 3.87 -1.49
CA THR A 401 14.00 3.47 -0.42
C THR A 401 13.35 3.29 0.95
N ASP A 402 13.80 2.28 1.71
CA ASP A 402 13.34 2.08 3.09
C ASP A 402 13.72 3.25 4.02
N LYS A 403 14.84 3.94 3.72
CA LYS A 403 15.27 5.14 4.45
C LYS A 403 14.22 6.25 4.36
N TYR A 404 13.73 6.54 3.15
CA TYR A 404 12.68 7.53 2.92
C TYR A 404 11.38 7.14 3.63
N VAL A 405 10.95 5.88 3.47
CA VAL A 405 9.71 5.38 4.09
C VAL A 405 9.76 5.43 5.61
N ASN A 406 10.87 4.98 6.21
CA ASN A 406 11.03 4.95 7.66
C ASN A 406 11.10 6.36 8.24
N ALA A 407 11.71 7.32 7.54
CA ALA A 407 11.69 8.73 7.93
C ALA A 407 10.26 9.28 8.01
N ILE A 408 9.46 9.10 6.95
CA ILE A 408 8.05 9.54 6.93
C ILE A 408 7.25 8.82 8.02
N TRP A 409 7.46 7.51 8.20
CA TRP A 409 6.74 6.75 9.21
C TRP A 409 7.10 7.18 10.64
N ASN A 410 8.35 7.57 10.87
CA ASN A 410 8.79 8.10 12.17
C ASN A 410 8.15 9.46 12.45
N ILE A 411 8.10 10.35 11.46
CA ILE A 411 7.37 11.62 11.56
C ILE A 411 5.88 11.36 11.85
N TYR A 412 5.25 10.45 11.09
CA TYR A 412 3.83 10.15 11.19
C TYR A 412 3.43 9.45 12.51
N LYS A 413 4.26 8.54 13.04
CA LYS A 413 3.91 7.77 14.25
C LYS A 413 4.44 8.36 15.55
N ASN A 414 5.57 9.07 15.48
CA ASN A 414 6.30 9.54 16.65
C ASN A 414 6.52 11.05 16.67
N GLY A 415 6.29 11.75 15.55
CA GLY A 415 6.54 13.18 15.44
C GLY A 415 8.00 13.55 15.50
N ILE A 416 8.88 12.67 14.99
CA ILE A 416 10.32 12.86 15.03
C ILE A 416 10.87 12.79 13.60
N ASP A 417 11.56 13.84 13.17
CA ASP A 417 12.19 13.91 11.85
C ASP A 417 13.55 13.18 11.79
N PRO A 418 14.21 13.08 10.61
CA PRO A 418 15.52 12.43 10.50
C PRO A 418 16.65 13.07 11.31
N ASP A 419 16.50 14.34 11.69
CA ASP A 419 17.47 15.10 12.47
C ASP A 419 17.16 15.07 13.98
N ASN A 420 16.19 14.24 14.37
CA ASN A 420 15.66 14.07 15.72
C ASN A 420 14.94 15.31 16.30
N ASN A 421 14.48 16.23 15.45
CA ASN A 421 13.59 17.29 15.90
C ASN A 421 12.21 16.73 16.22
N ILE A 422 11.65 17.15 17.36
CA ILE A 422 10.30 16.78 17.77
C ILE A 422 9.32 17.75 17.10
N LEU A 423 8.68 17.27 16.03
CA LEU A 423 7.66 18.01 15.31
C LEU A 423 6.36 18.07 16.10
N TRP A 424 5.95 17.00 16.78
CA TRP A 424 4.78 17.02 17.66
C TRP A 424 4.93 15.99 18.77
N GLU A 425 4.40 16.32 19.95
CA GLU A 425 4.42 15.41 21.08
C GLU A 425 3.27 14.43 20.98
N LYS A 426 3.61 13.14 20.87
CA LYS A 426 2.62 12.09 21.11
C LYS A 426 2.13 12.27 22.54
N LYS A 427 0.87 12.70 22.70
CA LYS A 427 0.18 12.71 24.00
C LYS A 427 0.46 11.36 24.63
N LYS A 428 1.34 11.34 25.64
CA LYS A 428 1.64 10.12 26.39
C LYS A 428 0.31 9.78 27.03
N ASN A 429 -0.45 8.87 26.41
CA ASN A 429 -1.68 8.33 26.97
C ASN A 429 -1.35 7.98 28.40
N GLY A 430 -1.83 8.77 29.36
CA GLY A 430 -1.30 8.83 30.72
C GLY A 430 -1.00 7.42 31.19
N PHE A 431 0.27 7.04 31.09
CA PHE A 431 0.72 5.68 31.31
C PHE A 431 0.83 5.62 32.83
N SER A 432 -0.33 5.51 33.46
CA SER A 432 -0.48 5.48 34.90
C SER A 432 0.50 4.45 35.43
N LEU A 433 1.36 4.85 36.37
CA LEU A 433 2.30 3.98 37.09
C LEU A 433 1.61 2.68 37.56
N ILE A 434 0.29 2.73 37.78
CA ILE A 434 -0.58 1.59 38.12
C ILE A 434 -0.57 0.52 37.01
N LYS A 435 -0.59 0.87 35.72
CA LYS A 435 -0.51 -0.12 34.62
C LYS A 435 0.85 -0.80 34.54
N ILE A 436 1.94 -0.09 34.82
CA ILE A 436 3.28 -0.69 34.89
C ILE A 436 3.37 -1.62 36.10
N LEU A 437 2.83 -1.23 37.25
CA LEU A 437 2.74 -2.12 38.42
C LEU A 437 1.87 -3.35 38.14
N PHE A 438 0.76 -3.21 37.42
CA PHE A 438 -0.08 -4.33 36.98
C PHE A 438 0.60 -5.23 35.94
N ILE A 439 1.39 -4.67 35.03
CA ILE A 439 2.16 -5.44 34.04
C ILE A 439 3.32 -6.16 34.72
N ILE A 440 4.04 -5.50 35.64
CA ILE A 440 5.10 -6.13 36.43
C ILE A 440 4.51 -7.24 37.30
N SER A 441 3.36 -7.03 37.95
CA SER A 441 2.69 -8.07 38.74
C SER A 441 2.16 -9.22 37.88
N ALA A 442 1.63 -8.92 36.69
CA ALA A 442 1.17 -9.93 35.74
C ALA A 442 2.34 -10.72 35.17
N ILE A 443 3.48 -10.08 34.87
CA ILE A 443 4.70 -10.75 34.42
C ILE A 443 5.28 -11.64 35.53
N THR A 444 5.22 -11.23 36.81
CA THR A 444 5.64 -12.11 37.92
C THR A 444 4.70 -13.30 38.09
N ILE A 445 3.39 -13.10 37.92
CA ILE A 445 2.40 -14.19 37.95
C ILE A 445 2.57 -15.12 36.75
N ILE A 446 2.85 -14.59 35.55
CA ILE A 446 3.13 -15.35 34.33
C ILE A 446 4.47 -16.09 34.43
N PHE A 447 5.50 -15.54 35.07
CA PHE A 447 6.73 -16.27 35.34
C PHE A 447 6.52 -17.42 36.35
N LEU A 448 5.62 -17.23 37.32
CA LEU A 448 5.27 -18.26 38.31
C LEU A 448 4.32 -19.35 37.74
N THR A 449 3.56 -19.05 36.68
CA THR A 449 2.62 -20.02 36.06
C THR A 449 3.06 -20.52 34.68
N GLY A 450 4.01 -19.85 34.04
CA GLY A 450 4.45 -20.08 32.66
C GLY A 450 5.50 -21.19 32.47
N CYS A 451 5.96 -21.83 33.56
CA CYS A 451 6.78 -23.04 33.47
C CYS A 451 5.96 -24.32 33.20
N TYR A 452 4.63 -24.27 33.09
CA TYR A 452 3.83 -25.50 33.05
C TYR A 452 2.97 -25.74 31.79
N LEU A 453 2.70 -24.76 30.92
CA LEU A 453 1.85 -25.02 29.74
C LEU A 453 2.40 -24.32 28.50
N GLY A 454 3.03 -25.14 27.65
CA GLY A 454 3.58 -24.79 26.36
C GLY A 454 2.56 -24.12 25.43
N THR A 455 3.05 -23.10 24.78
CA THR A 455 2.40 -22.23 23.80
C THR A 455 2.01 -23.00 22.54
N LYS A 456 0.75 -22.84 22.12
CA LYS A 456 0.34 -23.08 20.74
C LYS A 456 -0.78 -22.12 20.37
N LEU A 457 -0.67 -21.53 19.17
CA LEU A 457 -1.66 -20.74 18.40
C LEU A 457 -1.59 -19.22 18.67
N ASN A 458 -1.36 -18.33 17.70
CA ASN A 458 -1.60 -18.38 16.25
C ASN A 458 -0.47 -17.67 15.47
N ASN A 459 0.14 -18.37 14.52
CA ASN A 459 0.97 -17.78 13.46
C ASN A 459 0.20 -17.95 12.14
N ASP A 460 -0.48 -16.90 11.69
CA ASP A 460 -0.44 -16.59 10.26
C ASP A 460 0.84 -15.78 10.08
N GLU A 461 1.98 -16.48 10.13
CA GLU A 461 3.27 -15.87 9.82
C GLU A 461 3.32 -15.73 8.30
N ASP A 462 3.31 -14.48 7.84
CA ASP A 462 3.92 -14.12 6.57
C ASP A 462 5.28 -14.84 6.51
N LEU A 463 5.46 -15.70 5.50
CA LEU A 463 6.73 -16.39 5.29
C LEU A 463 7.84 -15.33 5.35
N THR A 464 8.79 -15.51 6.26
CA THR A 464 9.88 -14.56 6.38
C THR A 464 10.65 -14.52 5.05
N LEU A 465 11.21 -13.37 4.67
CA LEU A 465 12.02 -13.23 3.44
C LEU A 465 13.07 -14.35 3.29
N ASN A 466 13.63 -14.80 4.43
CA ASN A 466 14.58 -15.91 4.50
C ASN A 466 13.96 -17.27 4.10
N GLU A 467 12.72 -17.55 4.49
CA GLU A 467 12.02 -18.78 4.12
C GLU A 467 11.61 -18.77 2.66
N ALA A 468 11.11 -17.64 2.17
CA ALA A 468 10.83 -17.45 0.76
C ALA A 468 12.07 -17.72 -0.09
N GLN A 469 13.22 -17.16 0.32
CA GLN A 469 14.48 -17.35 -0.40
C GLN A 469 15.02 -18.79 -0.33
N LYS A 470 14.79 -19.52 0.77
CA LYS A 470 15.11 -20.96 0.86
C LYS A 470 14.32 -21.78 -0.16
N VAL A 471 13.02 -21.51 -0.31
CA VAL A 471 12.16 -22.19 -1.28
C VAL A 471 12.61 -21.91 -2.71
N VAL A 472 12.85 -20.64 -3.05
CA VAL A 472 13.32 -20.24 -4.38
C VAL A 472 14.69 -20.85 -4.70
N ASN A 473 15.65 -20.81 -3.76
CA ASN A 473 16.97 -21.41 -3.96
C ASN A 473 16.89 -22.92 -4.21
N LYS A 474 15.98 -23.63 -3.54
CA LYS A 474 15.78 -25.07 -3.78
C LYS A 474 15.36 -25.36 -5.22
N ILE A 475 14.50 -24.52 -5.80
CA ILE A 475 14.07 -24.66 -7.19
C ILE A 475 15.23 -24.28 -8.13
N PHE A 476 15.93 -23.19 -7.84
CA PHE A 476 17.11 -22.75 -8.60
C PHE A 476 18.16 -23.86 -8.72
N PHE A 477 18.54 -24.49 -7.61
CA PHE A 477 19.52 -25.59 -7.62
C PHE A 477 19.00 -26.88 -8.26
N LYS A 478 17.71 -26.99 -8.55
CA LYS A 478 17.20 -28.07 -9.38
C LYS A 478 17.34 -27.72 -10.86
N GLU A 479 16.98 -26.49 -11.24
CA GLU A 479 17.04 -26.02 -12.62
C GLU A 479 18.48 -25.75 -13.10
N ILE A 480 19.44 -25.54 -12.18
CA ILE A 480 20.86 -25.43 -12.54
C ILE A 480 21.44 -26.74 -13.10
N GLU A 481 20.93 -27.91 -12.68
CA GLU A 481 21.38 -29.19 -13.24
C GLU A 481 20.88 -29.35 -14.68
N ASP A 482 19.69 -28.84 -14.98
CA ASP A 482 19.16 -28.76 -16.33
C ASP A 482 20.02 -27.81 -17.21
N TYR A 483 20.43 -26.67 -16.64
CA TYR A 483 21.34 -25.72 -17.29
C TYR A 483 22.70 -26.36 -17.63
N LYS A 484 23.32 -27.05 -16.66
CA LYS A 484 24.59 -27.78 -16.87
C LYS A 484 24.52 -28.81 -17.99
N ASN A 485 23.35 -29.40 -18.20
CA ASN A 485 23.10 -30.36 -19.28
C ASN A 485 22.80 -29.68 -20.64
N GLY A 486 22.96 -28.36 -20.73
CA GLY A 486 22.83 -27.60 -21.98
C GLY A 486 21.39 -27.33 -22.41
N LYS A 487 20.45 -27.19 -21.46
CA LYS A 487 19.09 -26.74 -21.78
C LYS A 487 19.04 -25.21 -21.81
N ASP A 488 18.57 -24.67 -22.92
CA ASP A 488 18.56 -23.22 -23.14
C ASP A 488 17.42 -22.47 -22.44
N TYR A 489 16.32 -23.16 -22.08
CA TYR A 489 15.14 -22.56 -21.43
C TYR A 489 14.97 -23.09 -19.99
N VAL A 490 15.82 -22.57 -19.11
CA VAL A 490 15.86 -22.93 -17.69
C VAL A 490 15.50 -21.73 -16.80
N PHE A 491 15.20 -21.96 -15.52
CA PHE A 491 14.84 -20.94 -14.53
C PHE A 491 13.43 -20.33 -14.60
N VAL A 492 12.55 -20.83 -15.48
CA VAL A 492 11.14 -20.43 -15.52
C VAL A 492 10.44 -20.73 -14.19
N GLY A 493 10.71 -21.92 -13.60
CA GLY A 493 10.14 -22.31 -12.31
C GLY A 493 10.64 -21.44 -11.18
N THR A 494 11.95 -21.18 -11.14
CA THR A 494 12.58 -20.26 -10.21
C THR A 494 11.97 -18.87 -10.30
N SER A 495 11.96 -18.23 -11.48
CA SER A 495 11.42 -16.89 -11.72
C SER A 495 9.96 -16.77 -11.29
N ARG A 496 9.14 -17.79 -11.59
CA ARG A 496 7.73 -17.85 -11.21
C ARG A 496 7.55 -17.92 -9.69
N GLU A 497 8.26 -18.81 -9.00
CA GLU A 497 8.12 -18.93 -7.54
C GLU A 497 8.68 -17.70 -6.82
N CYS A 498 9.74 -17.12 -7.36
CA CYS A 498 10.34 -15.89 -6.87
C CYS A 498 9.30 -14.74 -6.87
N ARG A 499 8.59 -14.53 -7.99
CA ARG A 499 7.51 -13.53 -8.09
C ARG A 499 6.34 -13.81 -7.15
N LYS A 500 5.94 -15.08 -7.01
CA LYS A 500 4.85 -15.50 -6.11
C LYS A 500 5.15 -15.20 -4.64
N LEU A 501 6.41 -15.27 -4.24
CA LEU A 501 6.86 -15.06 -2.87
C LEU A 501 7.42 -13.65 -2.60
N ASP A 502 7.19 -12.69 -3.52
CA ASP A 502 7.70 -11.30 -3.44
C ASP A 502 9.22 -11.25 -3.20
N CYS A 503 9.97 -12.15 -3.83
CA CYS A 503 11.44 -12.17 -3.78
C CYS A 503 12.03 -10.96 -4.53
N ILE A 504 13.33 -10.72 -4.34
CA ILE A 504 14.11 -9.82 -5.20
C ILE A 504 14.88 -10.69 -6.20
N ALA A 505 14.46 -10.69 -7.46
CA ALA A 505 15.07 -11.52 -8.51
C ALA A 505 16.54 -11.14 -8.77
N ASP A 506 16.86 -9.85 -8.70
CA ASP A 506 18.21 -9.28 -8.81
C ASP A 506 19.15 -9.90 -7.76
N LEU A 507 18.65 -10.12 -6.54
CA LEU A 507 19.42 -10.75 -5.46
C LEU A 507 19.70 -12.23 -5.75
N LEU A 508 18.82 -12.91 -6.47
CA LEU A 508 19.04 -14.29 -6.87
C LEU A 508 20.10 -14.36 -7.98
N PHE A 509 20.00 -13.52 -9.00
CA PHE A 509 21.00 -13.43 -10.07
C PHE A 509 22.37 -13.02 -9.51
N TYR A 510 22.44 -11.97 -8.69
CA TYR A 510 23.66 -11.52 -8.02
C TYR A 510 24.36 -12.64 -7.23
N LYS A 511 23.60 -13.49 -6.53
CA LYS A 511 24.17 -14.60 -5.75
C LYS A 511 24.75 -15.72 -6.61
N HIS A 512 24.27 -15.90 -7.84
CA HIS A 512 24.49 -17.13 -8.60
C HIS A 512 25.04 -16.93 -10.03
N TYR A 513 25.24 -15.69 -10.51
CA TYR A 513 25.70 -15.47 -11.89
C TYR A 513 27.05 -16.14 -12.19
N LYS A 514 27.99 -16.20 -11.24
CA LYS A 514 29.27 -16.91 -11.42
C LYS A 514 29.06 -18.40 -11.71
N LEU A 515 28.11 -19.02 -11.01
CA LEU A 515 27.74 -20.42 -11.26
C LEU A 515 27.14 -20.60 -12.66
N LEU A 516 26.38 -19.62 -13.15
CA LEU A 516 25.88 -19.63 -14.53
C LEU A 516 27.01 -19.49 -15.55
N VAL A 517 27.99 -18.63 -15.30
CA VAL A 517 29.17 -18.45 -16.16
C VAL A 517 30.04 -19.71 -16.19
N GLU A 518 30.34 -20.31 -15.04
CA GLU A 518 31.16 -21.54 -14.95
C GLU A 518 30.56 -22.72 -15.73
N ASN A 519 29.24 -22.72 -15.94
CA ASN A 519 28.51 -23.81 -16.59
C ASN A 519 27.88 -23.40 -17.92
N MET A 520 28.20 -22.22 -18.47
CA MET A 520 27.73 -21.82 -19.79
C MET A 520 28.47 -22.57 -20.90
N ARG A 521 27.81 -22.77 -22.05
CA ARG A 521 28.40 -23.41 -23.23
C ARG A 521 28.88 -22.38 -24.25
N ASP A 522 28.10 -21.31 -24.37
CA ASP A 522 28.28 -20.18 -25.26
C ASP A 522 27.53 -18.97 -24.68
N ASN A 523 27.68 -17.81 -25.31
CA ASN A 523 27.05 -16.57 -24.86
C ASN A 523 25.52 -16.65 -24.86
N GLN A 524 24.91 -17.31 -25.84
CA GLN A 524 23.46 -17.42 -25.94
C GLN A 524 22.87 -18.24 -24.78
N HIS A 525 23.56 -19.31 -24.36
CA HIS A 525 23.18 -20.12 -23.22
C HIS A 525 23.08 -19.28 -21.93
N PHE A 526 24.07 -18.41 -21.69
CA PHE A 526 24.05 -17.49 -20.56
C PHE A 526 22.96 -16.43 -20.69
N LEU A 527 22.81 -15.79 -21.85
CA LEU A 527 21.80 -14.75 -22.08
C LEU A 527 20.38 -15.25 -21.83
N ASN A 528 20.07 -16.48 -22.27
CA ASN A 528 18.76 -17.08 -22.02
C ASN A 528 18.51 -17.29 -20.52
N ALA A 529 19.50 -17.84 -19.80
CA ALA A 529 19.40 -18.05 -18.36
C ALA A 529 19.29 -16.73 -17.57
N ALA A 530 20.09 -15.72 -17.95
CA ALA A 530 20.04 -14.39 -17.36
C ALA A 530 18.64 -13.81 -17.52
N GLY A 531 18.11 -13.71 -18.75
CA GLY A 531 16.82 -13.09 -19.06
C GLY A 531 15.61 -13.64 -18.25
N TYR A 532 15.64 -14.90 -17.81
CA TYR A 532 14.60 -15.46 -16.94
C TYR A 532 14.73 -15.03 -15.47
N LEU A 533 15.96 -14.90 -14.98
CA LEU A 533 16.27 -14.57 -13.59
C LEU A 533 16.26 -13.07 -13.35
N TYR A 534 16.77 -12.29 -14.30
CA TYR A 534 16.94 -10.86 -14.23
C TYR A 534 17.25 -10.33 -15.64
N SER A 535 16.76 -9.14 -16.00
CA SER A 535 17.14 -8.52 -17.27
C SER A 535 18.13 -7.38 -17.00
N PRO A 536 19.40 -7.66 -16.62
CA PRO A 536 20.38 -6.59 -16.61
C PRO A 536 20.54 -6.05 -18.03
N MET A 537 20.92 -4.79 -18.15
CA MET A 537 21.48 -4.30 -19.41
C MET A 537 22.76 -5.08 -19.69
N LEU A 538 22.66 -6.02 -20.63
CA LEU A 538 23.73 -6.87 -21.11
C LEU A 538 24.12 -6.40 -22.51
N HIS A 539 25.42 -6.28 -22.73
CA HIS A 539 25.99 -6.07 -24.06
C HIS A 539 26.81 -7.30 -24.45
N VAL A 540 26.81 -7.64 -25.73
CA VAL A 540 27.64 -8.71 -26.30
C VAL A 540 28.41 -8.15 -27.47
N ARG A 541 29.74 -8.07 -27.34
CA ARG A 541 30.62 -7.48 -28.35
C ARG A 541 32.06 -7.91 -28.08
N ASP A 542 32.85 -8.03 -29.13
CA ASP A 542 34.30 -8.10 -29.08
C ASP A 542 34.86 -6.76 -28.58
N ILE A 543 35.27 -6.73 -27.31
CA ILE A 543 35.75 -5.52 -26.62
C ILE A 543 37.26 -5.52 -26.36
N ASP A 544 37.99 -6.58 -26.72
CA ASP A 544 39.46 -6.62 -26.71
C ASP A 544 40.10 -6.99 -28.06
N ASN A 545 39.28 -7.12 -29.10
CA ASN A 545 39.66 -7.36 -30.49
C ASN A 545 40.37 -8.71 -30.71
N ASP A 546 40.06 -9.72 -29.89
CA ASP A 546 40.57 -11.09 -30.04
C ASP A 546 39.73 -11.95 -31.02
N GLY A 547 38.61 -11.40 -31.51
CA GLY A 547 37.70 -12.02 -32.46
C GLY A 547 36.60 -12.88 -31.84
N GLU A 548 36.60 -13.07 -30.52
CA GLU A 548 35.47 -13.61 -29.76
C GLU A 548 34.61 -12.46 -29.20
N ASN A 549 33.38 -12.75 -28.74
CA ASN A 549 32.54 -11.71 -28.12
C ASN A 549 32.49 -11.94 -26.62
N GLU A 550 32.64 -10.88 -25.84
CA GLU A 550 32.47 -10.89 -24.40
C GLU A 550 31.04 -10.51 -24.04
N ILE A 551 30.62 -10.83 -22.80
CA ILE A 551 29.37 -10.33 -22.23
C ILE A 551 29.70 -9.30 -21.15
N ILE A 552 29.11 -8.11 -21.25
CA ILE A 552 29.33 -7.01 -20.31
C ILE A 552 28.01 -6.63 -19.64
N PHE A 553 28.02 -6.53 -18.31
CA PHE A 553 26.88 -6.05 -17.54
C PHE A 553 27.30 -5.43 -16.21
N SER A 554 26.38 -4.66 -15.62
CA SER A 554 26.54 -4.10 -14.29
C SER A 554 25.60 -4.76 -13.29
N LEU A 555 26.10 -5.07 -12.10
CA LEU A 555 25.31 -5.57 -10.98
C LEU A 555 25.34 -4.58 -9.83
N TYR A 556 24.16 -4.25 -9.32
CA TYR A 556 24.04 -3.63 -8.01
C TYR A 556 24.31 -4.66 -6.91
N ASP A 557 24.95 -4.27 -5.80
CA ASP A 557 25.05 -5.10 -4.59
C ASP A 557 23.81 -4.91 -3.70
N PRO A 558 22.78 -5.77 -3.80
CA PRO A 558 21.56 -5.63 -2.99
C PRO A 558 21.80 -5.81 -1.49
N LEU A 559 22.93 -6.39 -1.07
CA LEU A 559 23.25 -6.64 0.33
C LEU A 559 23.93 -5.43 0.98
N ASN A 560 24.85 -4.79 0.27
CA ASN A 560 25.66 -3.70 0.83
C ASN A 560 25.28 -2.31 0.31
N ARG A 561 24.34 -2.20 -0.65
CA ARG A 561 23.71 -0.98 -1.20
C ARG A 561 24.61 0.17 -1.68
N ASP A 562 25.92 0.04 -1.54
CA ASP A 562 26.91 1.08 -1.79
C ASP A 562 27.90 0.67 -2.89
N HIS A 563 27.63 -0.43 -3.59
CA HIS A 563 28.54 -0.97 -4.58
C HIS A 563 27.84 -1.37 -5.87
N ILE A 564 28.57 -1.16 -6.97
CA ILE A 564 28.25 -1.69 -8.29
C ILE A 564 29.43 -2.53 -8.75
N PHE A 565 29.15 -3.66 -9.36
CA PHE A 565 30.12 -4.48 -10.04
C PHE A 565 29.95 -4.30 -11.54
N LEU A 566 30.99 -3.87 -12.24
CA LEU A 566 31.11 -4.09 -13.67
C LEU A 566 31.66 -5.50 -13.87
N VAL A 567 30.93 -6.33 -14.60
CA VAL A 567 31.26 -7.73 -14.85
C VAL A 567 31.46 -7.92 -16.35
N ILE A 568 32.59 -8.53 -16.70
CA ILE A 568 32.90 -8.99 -18.05
C ILE A 568 33.00 -10.51 -17.99
N VAL A 569 32.34 -11.20 -18.92
CA VAL A 569 32.45 -12.64 -19.11
C VAL A 569 33.21 -12.87 -20.40
N ASP A 570 34.34 -13.54 -20.28
CA ASP A 570 35.30 -13.78 -21.37
C ASP A 570 35.81 -15.23 -21.31
N LYS A 571 36.23 -15.78 -22.45
CA LYS A 571 36.67 -17.16 -22.61
C LYS A 571 38.20 -17.27 -22.57
N ILE A 572 38.74 -17.32 -21.36
CA ILE A 572 40.17 -17.45 -21.11
C ILE A 572 40.56 -18.93 -21.03
N ASN A 573 41.48 -19.38 -21.89
CA ASN A 573 41.95 -20.77 -21.98
C ASN A 573 40.82 -21.79 -22.22
N ASN A 574 39.91 -21.50 -23.16
CA ASN A 574 38.73 -22.29 -23.47
C ASN A 574 37.74 -22.49 -22.31
N LYS A 575 37.78 -21.60 -21.31
CA LYS A 575 36.81 -21.60 -20.20
C LYS A 575 36.29 -20.18 -20.00
N PHE A 576 34.97 -20.06 -19.86
CA PHE A 576 34.36 -18.79 -19.49
C PHE A 576 34.74 -18.41 -18.06
N GLN A 577 35.18 -17.18 -17.87
CA GLN A 577 35.63 -16.61 -16.62
C GLN A 577 35.04 -15.21 -16.45
N THR A 578 34.92 -14.77 -15.19
CA THR A 578 34.41 -13.43 -14.86
C THR A 578 35.56 -12.50 -14.46
N ILE A 579 35.64 -11.34 -15.09
CA ILE A 579 36.47 -10.22 -14.68
C ILE A 579 35.56 -9.19 -14.02
N GLU A 580 35.87 -8.81 -12.78
CA GLU A 580 35.01 -7.94 -11.97
C GLU A 580 35.73 -6.68 -11.52
N LYS A 581 35.07 -5.54 -11.70
CA LYS A 581 35.47 -4.27 -11.10
C LYS A 581 34.40 -3.80 -10.13
N LYS A 582 34.75 -3.82 -8.85
CA LYS A 582 33.93 -3.25 -7.78
C LYS A 582 34.12 -1.73 -7.73
N MET A 583 33.01 -1.01 -7.73
CA MET A 583 32.95 0.45 -7.65
C MET A 583 32.12 0.86 -6.44
N ASN A 584 32.46 2.00 -5.83
CA ASN A 584 31.82 2.50 -4.62
C ASN A 584 30.86 3.65 -4.94
N GLY A 585 29.76 3.74 -4.18
CA GLY A 585 28.90 4.92 -4.14
C GLY A 585 27.77 4.97 -5.17
N GLY A 586 27.34 3.85 -5.74
CA GLY A 586 26.26 3.81 -6.74
C GLY A 586 25.08 2.89 -6.39
N TYR A 587 23.88 3.25 -6.85
CA TYR A 587 22.64 2.47 -6.68
C TYR A 587 22.23 1.67 -7.93
N GLY A 588 22.92 1.88 -9.04
CA GLY A 588 22.65 1.29 -10.34
C GLY A 588 23.57 1.92 -11.38
N ALA A 589 23.68 1.31 -12.55
CA ALA A 589 24.47 1.86 -13.63
C ALA A 589 23.80 1.59 -14.97
N TYR A 590 24.02 2.52 -15.90
CA TYR A 590 23.72 2.35 -17.30
C TYR A 590 25.02 2.11 -18.06
N LEU A 591 25.00 1.19 -19.01
CA LEU A 591 26.16 0.75 -19.77
C LEU A 591 25.99 1.06 -21.26
N GLN A 592 27.05 1.53 -21.88
CA GLN A 592 27.16 1.70 -23.32
C GLN A 592 28.54 1.27 -23.80
N LEU A 593 28.63 0.77 -25.04
CA LEU A 593 29.88 0.45 -25.69
C LEU A 593 30.11 1.44 -26.83
N LEU A 594 31.26 2.10 -26.84
CA LEU A 594 31.60 3.12 -27.82
C LEU A 594 33.12 3.16 -28.01
N ASP A 595 33.58 3.12 -29.26
CA ASP A 595 34.98 3.35 -29.59
C ASP A 595 35.25 4.86 -29.49
N VAL A 596 35.91 5.28 -28.41
CA VAL A 596 36.26 6.67 -28.12
C VAL A 596 37.75 6.97 -28.35
N THR A 597 38.55 5.94 -28.65
CA THR A 597 40.02 6.04 -28.83
C THR A 597 40.46 5.85 -30.29
N ASN A 598 39.53 5.43 -31.15
CA ASN A 598 39.71 5.15 -32.58
C ASN A 598 40.81 4.12 -32.83
N ASP A 599 40.77 3.05 -32.05
CA ASP A 599 41.60 1.85 -32.22
C ASP A 599 40.77 0.63 -32.69
N LEU A 600 39.49 0.86 -33.04
CA LEU A 600 38.48 -0.15 -33.39
C LEU A 600 38.02 -1.01 -32.21
N GLN A 601 38.56 -0.77 -31.02
CA GLN A 601 38.20 -1.46 -29.80
C GLN A 601 37.21 -0.60 -29.01
N PRO A 602 35.94 -1.03 -28.84
CA PRO A 602 34.96 -0.23 -28.11
C PRO A 602 35.27 -0.19 -26.61
N GLU A 603 35.30 0.99 -26.02
CA GLU A 603 35.37 1.17 -24.58
C GLU A 603 34.02 0.97 -23.88
N ILE A 604 34.09 0.66 -22.58
CA ILE A 604 32.95 0.50 -21.70
C ILE A 604 32.65 1.83 -21.01
N LEU A 605 31.58 2.49 -21.43
CA LEU A 605 31.04 3.69 -20.81
C LEU A 605 30.03 3.30 -19.74
N LEU A 606 30.35 3.60 -18.48
CA LEU A 606 29.52 3.30 -17.33
C LEU A 606 29.02 4.58 -16.67
N PHE A 607 27.72 4.81 -16.76
CA PHE A 607 27.01 5.93 -16.14
C PHE A 607 26.41 5.46 -14.82
N MET A 608 27.08 5.74 -13.70
CA MET A 608 26.68 5.23 -12.39
C MET A 608 25.68 6.17 -11.72
N THR A 609 24.49 5.72 -11.33
CA THR A 609 23.55 6.55 -10.56
C THR A 609 23.97 6.68 -9.10
N GLN A 610 24.14 7.91 -8.64
CA GLN A 610 24.37 8.24 -7.23
C GLN A 610 23.14 8.92 -6.59
N GLY A 611 21.95 8.69 -7.14
CA GLY A 611 20.71 9.33 -6.69
C GLY A 611 20.68 10.83 -7.03
N ARG A 612 20.61 11.69 -6.01
CA ARG A 612 20.56 13.15 -6.19
C ARG A 612 21.84 13.73 -6.80
N SER A 613 22.95 12.98 -6.77
CA SER A 613 24.26 13.41 -7.27
C SER A 613 24.49 13.11 -8.77
N GLY A 614 23.43 12.85 -9.54
CA GLY A 614 23.52 12.58 -10.97
C GLY A 614 24.22 11.27 -11.34
N TYR A 615 24.79 11.24 -12.55
CA TYR A 615 25.38 10.06 -13.19
C TYR A 615 26.85 10.31 -13.56
N PRO A 616 27.82 10.17 -12.63
CA PRO A 616 29.23 10.17 -13.01
C PRO A 616 29.51 9.12 -14.08
N LEU A 617 30.32 9.52 -15.06
CA LEU A 617 30.80 8.68 -16.14
C LEU A 617 32.17 8.10 -15.79
N TYR A 618 32.30 6.79 -15.99
CA TYR A 618 33.56 6.07 -15.96
C TYR A 618 33.77 5.43 -17.33
N ILE A 619 34.98 5.49 -17.85
CA ILE A 619 35.34 4.80 -19.09
C ILE A 619 36.44 3.80 -18.79
N TYR A 620 36.20 2.55 -19.19
CA TYR A 620 37.13 1.45 -19.06
C TYR A 620 37.50 0.89 -20.42
N GLN A 621 38.78 0.57 -20.59
CA GLN A 621 39.33 -0.18 -21.72
C GLN A 621 39.66 -1.60 -21.24
N TYR A 622 39.26 -2.62 -22.00
CA TYR A 622 39.50 -4.03 -21.67
C TYR A 622 40.60 -4.60 -22.56
N LEU A 623 41.81 -4.70 -22.03
CA LEU A 623 42.99 -4.98 -22.85
C LEU A 623 43.10 -6.48 -23.20
N GLU A 624 43.84 -6.81 -24.27
CA GLU A 624 44.10 -8.19 -24.73
C GLU A 624 44.69 -9.11 -23.63
N ASN A 625 45.44 -8.54 -22.68
CA ASN A 625 45.95 -9.26 -21.49
C ASN A 625 44.86 -9.52 -20.43
N LYS A 626 43.59 -9.26 -20.77
CA LYS A 626 42.39 -9.39 -19.95
C LYS A 626 42.38 -8.48 -18.72
N GLU A 627 43.11 -7.36 -18.79
CA GLU A 627 43.12 -6.31 -17.76
C GLU A 627 42.08 -5.23 -18.06
N LEU A 628 41.29 -4.87 -17.05
CA LEU A 628 40.34 -3.78 -17.15
C LEU A 628 40.94 -2.48 -16.60
N LYS A 629 41.31 -1.57 -17.52
CA LYS A 629 41.97 -0.30 -17.20
C LYS A 629 40.97 0.86 -17.24
N GLN A 630 40.92 1.67 -16.18
CA GLN A 630 40.14 2.92 -16.19
C GLN A 630 40.93 4.00 -16.92
N ILE A 631 40.35 4.60 -17.97
CA ILE A 631 40.99 5.65 -18.76
C ILE A 631 40.32 7.03 -18.58
N PHE A 632 39.13 7.08 -17.97
CA PHE A 632 38.44 8.32 -17.63
C PHE A 632 37.51 8.18 -16.42
N HIS A 633 37.33 9.28 -15.69
CA HIS A 633 36.31 9.46 -14.66
C HIS A 633 35.88 10.93 -14.61
N SER A 634 34.58 11.20 -14.68
CA SER A 634 34.05 12.57 -14.56
C SER A 634 34.01 13.05 -13.11
N GLU A 635 34.48 14.27 -12.85
CA GLU A 635 34.47 14.88 -11.51
C GLU A 635 33.11 15.54 -11.13
N PHE A 636 32.14 15.57 -12.04
CA PHE A 636 30.84 16.21 -11.82
C PHE A 636 29.97 15.46 -10.82
N SER A 637 29.24 16.23 -10.01
CA SER A 637 28.46 15.69 -8.88
C SER A 637 26.95 15.90 -8.97
N LEU A 638 26.45 16.66 -9.95
CA LEU A 638 25.03 16.97 -10.07
C LEU A 638 24.65 17.06 -11.56
N PHE A 639 23.85 16.09 -12.00
CA PHE A 639 23.20 16.03 -13.32
C PHE A 639 24.09 16.39 -14.54
N PRO A 640 25.29 15.79 -14.69
CA PRO A 640 26.11 16.06 -15.86
C PRO A 640 25.41 15.61 -17.15
N LYS A 641 25.50 16.44 -18.19
CA LYS A 641 25.17 16.10 -19.57
C LYS A 641 26.46 15.78 -20.31
N PHE A 642 26.51 14.62 -20.96
CA PHE A 642 27.63 14.18 -21.78
C PHE A 642 27.27 14.26 -23.26
N THR A 643 28.18 14.78 -24.07
CA THR A 643 28.14 14.72 -25.53
C THR A 643 29.46 14.13 -26.01
N PHE A 644 29.37 13.16 -26.91
CA PHE A 644 30.52 12.50 -27.52
C PHE A 644 30.56 12.90 -28.99
N SER A 645 31.63 13.52 -29.43
CA SER A 645 31.79 14.01 -30.80
C SER A 645 33.26 14.23 -31.13
N ASP A 646 33.66 13.95 -32.36
CA ASP A 646 34.93 14.39 -32.96
C ASP A 646 34.78 15.85 -33.43
N LEU A 647 35.16 16.79 -32.58
CA LEU A 647 34.97 18.24 -32.72
C LEU A 647 35.98 18.86 -33.68
N ASP A 648 37.19 18.30 -33.79
CA ASP A 648 38.26 18.85 -34.62
C ASP A 648 38.57 17.99 -35.87
N ASN A 649 37.89 16.85 -36.04
CA ASN A 649 38.01 15.90 -37.13
C ASN A 649 39.39 15.21 -37.20
N ASP A 650 40.05 14.99 -36.06
CA ASP A 650 41.29 14.22 -35.97
C ASP A 650 41.05 12.70 -35.85
N GLY A 651 39.78 12.30 -35.74
CA GLY A 651 39.33 10.92 -35.61
C GLY A 651 39.30 10.43 -34.17
N LEU A 652 39.63 11.25 -33.17
CA LEU A 652 39.42 10.97 -31.76
C LEU A 652 38.10 11.59 -31.32
N MET A 653 37.52 11.04 -30.26
CA MET A 653 36.22 11.51 -29.78
C MET A 653 36.39 12.34 -28.52
N GLU A 654 35.95 13.59 -28.55
CA GLU A 654 35.92 14.42 -27.37
C GLU A 654 34.71 14.12 -26.50
N ILE A 655 34.92 14.20 -25.20
CA ILE A 655 33.89 14.13 -24.17
C ILE A 655 33.61 15.56 -23.70
N LYS A 656 32.52 16.13 -24.20
CA LYS A 656 31.98 17.39 -23.70
C LYS A 656 31.04 17.11 -22.53
N MET A 657 31.35 17.69 -21.39
CA MET A 657 30.59 17.60 -20.15
C MET A 657 30.03 18.97 -19.77
N GLN A 658 28.75 19.03 -19.43
CA GLN A 658 28.10 20.24 -18.91
C GLN A 658 27.40 19.89 -17.59
N GLY A 659 27.65 20.64 -16.51
CA GLY A 659 26.98 20.42 -15.22
C GLY A 659 27.48 21.33 -14.10
N GLU A 660 27.02 21.06 -12.87
CA GLU A 660 27.49 21.79 -11.67
C GLU A 660 28.70 21.06 -11.04
N LEU A 661 29.84 21.76 -10.95
CA LEU A 661 31.01 21.28 -10.19
C LEU A 661 30.74 21.36 -8.68
N LYS A 662 31.18 20.34 -7.94
CA LYS A 662 31.15 20.36 -6.47
C LYS A 662 32.44 20.98 -5.95
N ASP A 663 32.49 22.30 -5.84
CA ASP A 663 33.54 22.88 -5.01
C ASP A 663 33.14 22.72 -3.53
N ALA A 664 33.78 21.79 -2.83
CA ALA A 664 33.48 21.50 -1.42
C ALA A 664 33.68 22.71 -0.48
N MET A 665 34.34 23.78 -0.96
CA MET A 665 34.63 24.98 -0.18
C MET A 665 33.80 26.22 -0.56
N LYS A 666 33.12 26.24 -1.70
CA LYS A 666 32.35 27.41 -2.15
C LYS A 666 30.88 27.06 -2.28
N SER A 667 30.01 27.81 -1.61
CA SER A 667 28.56 27.70 -1.69
C SER A 667 27.97 28.13 -3.05
N TYR A 668 28.81 28.37 -4.06
CA TYR A 668 28.41 28.82 -5.39
C TYR A 668 28.37 27.63 -6.34
N ARG A 669 27.29 27.54 -7.10
CA ARG A 669 27.12 26.58 -8.20
C ARG A 669 27.42 27.34 -9.49
N ALA A 670 28.52 27.02 -10.16
CA ALA A 670 28.78 27.49 -11.52
C ALA A 670 28.41 26.37 -12.48
N ASN A 671 27.76 26.72 -13.59
CA ASN A 671 27.63 25.81 -14.72
C ASN A 671 28.98 25.80 -15.43
N VAL A 672 29.61 24.63 -15.49
CA VAL A 672 30.91 24.47 -16.13
C VAL A 672 30.77 23.55 -17.32
N GLU A 673 31.35 23.97 -18.43
CA GLU A 673 31.56 23.14 -19.60
C GLU A 673 33.03 22.72 -19.66
N ILE A 674 33.29 21.41 -19.67
CA ILE A 674 34.64 20.85 -19.78
C ILE A 674 34.69 19.91 -20.98
N ILE A 675 35.73 20.04 -21.80
CA ILE A 675 35.99 19.16 -22.94
C ILE A 675 37.27 18.38 -22.66
N HIS A 676 37.18 17.05 -22.78
CA HIS A 676 38.32 16.15 -22.72
C HIS A 676 38.53 15.44 -24.04
N GLU A 677 39.79 15.15 -24.35
CA GLU A 677 40.23 14.42 -25.54
C GLU A 677 41.16 13.29 -25.11
N TYR A 678 41.17 12.19 -25.86
CA TYR A 678 41.99 11.02 -25.54
C TYR A 678 43.46 11.24 -25.95
N ASP A 679 44.38 11.17 -24.99
CA ASP A 679 45.81 11.23 -25.28
C ASP A 679 46.41 9.81 -25.34
N LYS A 680 46.77 9.40 -26.57
CA LYS A 680 47.39 8.10 -26.85
C LYS A 680 48.68 7.86 -26.06
N LYS A 681 49.43 8.91 -25.67
CA LYS A 681 50.70 8.76 -24.95
C LYS A 681 50.50 8.36 -23.49
N THR A 682 49.50 8.96 -22.84
CA THR A 682 49.16 8.66 -21.45
C THR A 682 48.15 7.52 -21.33
N ASN A 683 47.48 7.18 -22.43
CA ASN A 683 46.31 6.29 -22.46
C ASN A 683 45.29 6.73 -21.40
N SER A 684 44.89 8.00 -21.50
CA SER A 684 43.91 8.65 -20.64
C SER A 684 43.31 9.87 -21.33
N PHE A 685 42.14 10.28 -20.88
CA PHE A 685 41.51 11.52 -21.34
C PHE A 685 42.11 12.73 -20.61
N ILE A 686 42.57 13.72 -21.38
CA ILE A 686 43.12 14.97 -20.86
C ILE A 686 42.15 16.12 -21.09
N LYS A 687 42.08 17.05 -20.14
CA LYS A 687 41.27 18.26 -20.26
C LYS A 687 41.92 19.21 -21.27
N ILE A 688 41.22 19.52 -22.36
CA ILE A 688 41.68 20.45 -23.40
C ILE A 688 41.01 21.82 -23.33
N LYS A 689 39.82 21.91 -22.73
CA LYS A 689 39.07 23.16 -22.58
C LYS A 689 38.19 23.15 -21.33
N GLU A 690 38.08 24.30 -20.68
CA GLU A 690 37.17 24.57 -19.56
C GLU A 690 36.58 25.97 -19.73
N VAL A 691 35.26 26.08 -19.67
CA VAL A 691 34.52 27.34 -19.73
C VAL A 691 33.60 27.40 -18.52
N GLU A 692 33.84 28.37 -17.65
CA GLU A 692 32.98 28.66 -16.52
C GLU A 692 31.98 29.76 -16.91
N GLU A 693 30.68 29.49 -16.79
CA GLU A 693 29.65 30.53 -16.85
C GLU A 693 29.27 30.93 -15.43
N GLU A 694 29.56 32.19 -15.07
CA GLU A 694 29.00 32.79 -13.85
C GLU A 694 27.48 32.91 -14.01
N ILE A 695 26.72 32.25 -13.13
CA ILE A 695 25.25 32.29 -13.07
C ILE A 695 24.78 33.54 -12.32
#